data_AF-A0A449AYJ8-F1
#
_entry.id   AF-A0A449AYJ8-F1
#
_cell.length_a   1.000
_cell.length_b   1.000
_cell.length_c   1.000
_cell.angle_alpha   90.00
_cell.angle_beta   90.00
_cell.angle_gamma   90.00
#
_symmetry.space_group_name_H-M   'P 1'
#
loop_
_entity.id
_entity.type
_entity.pdbx_description
1 polymer ?
#
loop_
_entity_poly.entity_id
_entity_poly.type
_entity_poly.pdbx_seq_one_letter_code
_entity_poly.pdbx_strand_id
1 'polypeptide(L)'
;MVNASVEQLKVIEAINKGKNIKINAVAGSGKTTTSLLIAQFFPEKRILLFTYNRKLMDETNERIQSRGLTNISAITIHAFATRAYGIESRDDQGLIQIIKQDVSPRLNSNINYDLIIIDESQDLTPIYYSFLKKTLSHNLNQDYQLIVLGDEKQCIYGFLGADSRFLTLAPQIFQNNREWTEIQLKKSYRLGMYIANFINDIFYQKPIVTYGNLQASSKVNYYITSFNDYNNIWKIVNIIYNKIISYGPENVFILSPSVDEKNTKTIQRLLIEKDEKENGIQTIFFYNTNNELDREIDPELMKNKVVFSTFHQTKGLERDFVFVLHFDQSFYRHFATDIADDFAPNISYVALTRAKKELWLVHDKDFKLMNWIDPNRLYNHKSVIFWNKDLIEFQNTKEIPKDEFNDLSASKLIKFLDYQIENNIRSKIKISPFESLASKFSVHDFENINTKIYIRHKNKEIKEEVSYITGSLVTIALMIKKDPQSYLHQLNDLISWRENRKSFKDRIRLSSETKNKISQILESLINNNYTIQNLLYLALIQYVLKTGIVAPLTQIPYESLNWISQYEIEALLALANQFLSTNTEYEVRFEHLYNENTTLVGIIDAIDHDNKVIYEFKFVQDISPLHFAQLAIYKYLANKEDSSKYQDYKFVLYNLRNNIAYQLDLTNEVVNEIIEILVQNKLNNQEAQKNLDSEFVDSCLNESLELIVNDLNQQIKKINKLLKMKQKVTLLSDENNYKFFSKELFSKNTFALQIKKHKNAKEFLLNWDLKNFKIVFLDFETWNFQDTPVEIALISFMKNTLIGWYDLYINPDGGTINLQSKLIANVDEEKVKNASFFPEIWKEINHLFNGEYIIVGHNILSFDSHVLRKILARYNLKTENFIMIDTWHLFKYLNKNPKGNSQEELANKYKIKYNAHNALADVHALYEIVIAKFGSLENFLNYVKENINNSKFARYYNEQSRKKK
;
A
#
# COMPACT_ATOMS: atom_id res chain seq x y z
N MET A 1 -3.72 42.29 -0.91
CA MET A 1 -4.02 41.84 -2.29
C MET A 1 -2.76 41.18 -2.85
N VAL A 2 -2.89 40.05 -3.55
CA VAL A 2 -1.76 39.47 -4.29
C VAL A 2 -1.51 40.39 -5.49
N ASN A 3 -0.33 40.97 -5.63
CA ASN A 3 0.00 41.80 -6.79
C ASN A 3 0.07 40.91 -8.04
N ALA A 4 -0.90 41.06 -8.95
CA ALA A 4 -0.93 40.35 -10.22
C ALA A 4 0.28 40.76 -11.09
N SER A 5 0.86 39.79 -11.80
CA SER A 5 1.91 40.07 -12.78
C SER A 5 1.34 40.74 -14.03
N VAL A 6 2.18 41.40 -14.82
CA VAL A 6 1.78 41.95 -16.14
C VAL A 6 1.18 40.86 -17.04
N GLU A 7 1.72 39.64 -16.98
CA GLU A 7 1.21 38.49 -17.74
C GLU A 7 -0.18 38.07 -17.26
N GLN A 8 -0.42 38.07 -15.94
CA GLN A 8 -1.73 37.78 -15.36
C GLN A 8 -2.75 38.88 -15.65
N LEU A 9 -2.35 40.15 -15.67
CA LEU A 9 -3.23 41.26 -16.04
C LEU A 9 -3.71 41.15 -17.49
N LYS A 10 -2.88 40.67 -18.42
CA LYS A 10 -3.30 40.36 -19.80
C LYS A 10 -4.40 39.31 -19.85
N VAL A 11 -4.37 38.31 -18.95
CA VAL A 11 -5.45 37.32 -18.84
C VAL A 11 -6.75 38.00 -18.44
N ILE A 12 -6.73 38.87 -17.43
CA ILE A 12 -7.91 39.63 -16.99
C ILE A 12 -8.45 40.52 -18.12
N GLU A 13 -7.58 41.21 -18.85
CA GLU A 13 -7.96 42.04 -20.00
C GLU A 13 -8.63 41.22 -21.12
N ALA A 14 -8.10 40.04 -21.45
CA ALA A 14 -8.69 39.15 -22.44
C ALA A 14 -10.07 38.63 -22.00
N ILE A 15 -10.25 38.34 -20.70
CA ILE A 15 -11.55 37.94 -20.15
C ILE A 15 -12.58 39.06 -20.33
N ASN A 16 -12.21 40.31 -20.02
CA ASN A 16 -13.06 41.48 -20.24
C ASN A 16 -13.47 41.67 -21.71
N LYS A 17 -12.58 41.34 -22.65
CA LYS A 17 -12.87 41.38 -24.09
C LYS A 17 -13.72 40.21 -24.60
N GLY A 18 -14.15 39.31 -23.71
CA GLY A 18 -15.00 38.17 -24.07
C GLY A 18 -14.28 37.03 -24.79
N LYS A 19 -12.94 37.01 -24.86
CA LYS A 19 -12.17 36.00 -25.57
C LYS A 19 -11.98 34.70 -24.79
N ASN A 20 -11.95 33.56 -25.48
CA ASN A 20 -11.37 32.33 -24.95
C ASN A 20 -9.85 32.46 -24.85
N ILE A 21 -9.21 31.75 -23.94
CA ILE A 21 -7.79 31.94 -23.64
C ILE A 21 -7.07 30.59 -23.58
N LYS A 22 -6.04 30.43 -24.42
CA LYS A 22 -5.02 29.39 -24.25
C LYS A 22 -3.86 29.98 -23.46
N ILE A 23 -3.55 29.43 -22.29
CA ILE A 23 -2.46 29.86 -21.43
C ILE A 23 -1.39 28.77 -21.39
N ASN A 24 -0.26 29.01 -22.06
CA ASN A 24 0.92 28.17 -21.93
C ASN A 24 1.85 28.79 -20.88
N ALA A 25 2.11 28.05 -19.82
CA ALA A 25 2.79 28.53 -18.64
C ALA A 25 4.06 27.72 -18.38
N VAL A 26 5.00 28.27 -17.62
CA VAL A 26 6.19 27.53 -17.18
C VAL A 26 6.01 26.98 -15.76
N ALA A 27 6.90 26.08 -15.34
CA ALA A 27 6.91 25.56 -13.97
C ALA A 27 7.01 26.67 -12.93
N GLY A 28 6.11 26.66 -11.92
CA GLY A 28 6.10 27.66 -10.86
C GLY A 28 5.61 29.06 -11.29
N SER A 29 4.93 29.17 -12.43
CA SER A 29 4.36 30.43 -12.95
C SER A 29 3.16 30.99 -12.17
N GLY A 30 2.61 30.21 -11.24
CA GLY A 30 1.44 30.61 -10.45
C GLY A 30 0.09 30.34 -11.13
N LYS A 31 -0.02 29.27 -11.92
CA LYS A 31 -1.26 28.82 -12.59
C LYS A 31 -2.50 28.84 -11.69
N THR A 32 -2.48 28.12 -10.57
CA THR A 32 -3.57 28.12 -9.57
C THR A 32 -3.84 29.53 -9.03
N THR A 33 -2.79 30.32 -8.79
CA THR A 33 -2.95 31.72 -8.36
C THR A 33 -3.66 32.56 -9.43
N THR A 34 -3.39 32.33 -10.71
CA THR A 34 -4.09 32.97 -11.83
C THR A 34 -5.58 32.64 -11.82
N SER A 35 -5.96 31.37 -11.63
CA SER A 35 -7.38 30.97 -11.51
C SER A 35 -8.10 31.67 -10.36
N LEU A 36 -7.43 31.80 -9.21
CA LEU A 36 -8.01 32.50 -8.05
C LEU A 36 -8.08 34.03 -8.25
N LEU A 37 -7.11 34.62 -8.97
CA LEU A 37 -7.16 36.04 -9.34
C LEU A 37 -8.35 36.30 -10.27
N ILE A 38 -8.60 35.43 -11.25
CA ILE A 38 -9.77 35.55 -12.13
C ILE A 38 -11.06 35.60 -11.31
N ALA A 39 -11.24 34.68 -10.36
CA ALA A 39 -12.42 34.69 -9.48
C ALA A 39 -12.55 35.99 -8.66
N GLN A 40 -11.42 36.55 -8.23
CA GLN A 40 -11.40 37.78 -7.44
C GLN A 40 -11.74 39.03 -8.27
N PHE A 41 -11.36 39.08 -9.55
CA PHE A 41 -11.65 40.20 -10.46
C PHE A 41 -13.06 40.16 -11.07
N PHE A 42 -13.68 38.98 -11.13
CA PHE A 42 -15.00 38.76 -11.74
C PHE A 42 -16.00 38.13 -10.75
N PRO A 43 -16.32 38.82 -9.63
CA PRO A 43 -17.22 38.28 -8.60
C PRO A 43 -18.63 37.94 -9.11
N GLU A 44 -19.05 38.55 -10.21
CA GLU A 44 -20.34 38.34 -10.87
C GLU A 44 -20.43 37.07 -11.71
N LYS A 45 -19.29 36.50 -12.15
CA LYS A 45 -19.27 35.30 -13.00
C LYS A 45 -19.28 34.03 -12.16
N ARG A 46 -20.07 33.03 -12.55
CA ARG A 46 -19.97 31.66 -12.02
C ARG A 46 -18.87 30.90 -12.72
N ILE A 47 -17.84 30.53 -11.97
CA ILE A 47 -16.62 29.95 -12.48
C ILE A 47 -16.52 28.47 -12.10
N LEU A 48 -16.27 27.62 -13.10
CA LEU A 48 -15.90 26.22 -12.90
C LEU A 48 -14.41 26.05 -13.16
N LEU A 49 -13.68 25.48 -12.21
CA LEU A 49 -12.28 25.12 -12.37
C LEU A 49 -12.13 23.60 -12.31
N PHE A 50 -11.81 22.99 -13.45
CA PHE A 50 -11.40 21.61 -13.50
C PHE A 50 -9.95 21.48 -13.05
N THR A 51 -9.75 20.74 -11.97
CA THR A 51 -8.43 20.38 -11.45
C THR A 51 -8.10 18.95 -11.85
N TYR A 52 -6.85 18.70 -12.23
CA TYR A 52 -6.41 17.38 -12.70
C TYR A 52 -6.55 16.26 -11.67
N ASN A 53 -6.33 16.55 -10.38
CA ASN A 53 -6.34 15.54 -9.34
C ASN A 53 -6.97 16.03 -8.02
N ARG A 54 -7.26 15.08 -7.12
CA ARG A 54 -8.02 15.35 -5.89
C ARG A 54 -7.23 16.25 -4.93
N LYS A 55 -5.93 16.03 -4.81
CA LYS A 55 -5.07 16.84 -3.94
C LYS A 55 -5.05 18.31 -4.37
N LEU A 56 -4.85 18.58 -5.66
CA LEU A 56 -4.88 19.94 -6.22
C LEU A 56 -6.25 20.58 -6.01
N MET A 57 -7.32 19.79 -6.13
CA MET A 57 -8.69 20.24 -5.84
C MET A 57 -8.85 20.67 -4.39
N ASP A 58 -8.42 19.84 -3.43
CA ASP A 58 -8.52 20.11 -2.00
C ASP A 58 -7.67 21.34 -1.61
N GLU A 59 -6.40 21.41 -2.04
CA GLU A 59 -5.52 22.58 -1.82
C GLU A 59 -6.09 23.87 -2.43
N THR A 60 -6.70 23.77 -3.63
CA THR A 60 -7.31 24.92 -4.29
C THR A 60 -8.57 25.38 -3.55
N ASN A 61 -9.39 24.44 -3.07
CA ASN A 61 -10.60 24.76 -2.29
C ASN A 61 -10.26 25.39 -0.93
N GLU A 62 -9.19 24.95 -0.25
CA GLU A 62 -8.70 25.64 0.95
C GLU A 62 -8.28 27.09 0.67
N ARG A 63 -7.63 27.33 -0.48
CA ARG A 63 -7.26 28.69 -0.93
C ARG A 63 -8.48 29.54 -1.34
N ILE A 64 -9.51 28.93 -1.92
CA ILE A 64 -10.79 29.59 -2.23
C ILE A 64 -11.45 30.05 -0.92
N GLN A 65 -11.56 29.15 0.06
CA GLN A 65 -12.18 29.42 1.36
C GLN A 65 -11.41 30.49 2.15
N SER A 66 -10.09 30.37 2.26
CA SER A 66 -9.26 31.35 2.98
C SER A 66 -9.28 32.76 2.35
N ARG A 67 -9.64 32.87 1.07
CA ARG A 67 -9.82 34.17 0.38
C ARG A 67 -11.28 34.64 0.34
N GLY A 68 -12.22 33.88 0.89
CA GLY A 68 -13.65 34.21 0.89
C GLY A 68 -14.29 34.25 -0.50
N LEU A 69 -13.75 33.50 -1.47
CA LEU A 69 -14.28 33.47 -2.83
C LEU A 69 -15.49 32.52 -2.91
N THR A 70 -16.63 33.01 -3.37
CA THR A 70 -17.90 32.24 -3.44
C THR A 70 -18.35 31.92 -4.86
N ASN A 71 -17.72 32.55 -5.85
CA ASN A 71 -18.09 32.51 -7.26
C ASN A 71 -17.31 31.47 -8.09
N ILE A 72 -16.38 30.73 -7.48
CA ILE A 72 -15.56 29.69 -8.12
C ILE A 72 -15.73 28.34 -7.43
N SER A 73 -15.87 27.28 -8.23
CA SER A 73 -15.89 25.89 -7.77
C SER A 73 -14.72 25.12 -8.38
N ALA A 74 -13.77 24.66 -7.56
CA ALA A 74 -12.70 23.77 -8.00
C ALA A 74 -13.11 22.30 -7.80
N ILE A 75 -13.06 21.52 -8.88
CA ILE A 75 -13.53 20.13 -8.89
C ILE A 75 -12.72 19.26 -9.86
N THR A 76 -12.52 17.98 -9.55
CA THR A 76 -11.94 17.02 -10.50
C THR A 76 -12.96 16.55 -11.53
N ILE A 77 -12.48 16.00 -12.65
CA ILE A 77 -13.35 15.44 -13.70
C ILE A 77 -14.28 14.35 -13.13
N HIS A 78 -13.77 13.34 -12.42
CA HIS A 78 -14.62 12.28 -11.84
C HIS A 78 -15.59 12.79 -10.77
N ALA A 79 -15.18 13.76 -9.95
CA ALA A 79 -16.06 14.35 -8.95
C ALA A 79 -17.21 15.14 -9.60
N PHE A 80 -16.91 15.88 -10.68
CA PHE A 80 -17.93 16.57 -11.47
C PHE A 80 -18.86 15.57 -12.14
N ALA A 81 -18.32 14.53 -12.78
CA ALA A 81 -19.10 13.46 -13.40
C ALA A 81 -20.07 12.81 -12.40
N THR A 82 -19.57 12.52 -11.19
CA THR A 82 -20.37 11.91 -10.13
C THR A 82 -21.54 12.82 -9.71
N ARG A 83 -21.28 14.12 -9.60
CA ARG A 83 -22.29 15.12 -9.23
C ARG A 83 -23.32 15.32 -10.34
N ALA A 84 -22.87 15.43 -11.59
CA ALA A 84 -23.70 15.79 -12.72
C ALA A 84 -24.45 14.61 -13.35
N TYR A 85 -23.84 13.43 -13.44
CA TYR A 85 -24.36 12.26 -14.16
C TYR A 85 -24.64 11.07 -13.21
N GLY A 86 -23.75 10.78 -12.26
CA GLY A 86 -24.05 9.88 -11.14
C GLY A 86 -22.92 9.00 -10.61
N ILE A 87 -23.20 8.20 -9.58
CA ILE A 87 -22.17 7.44 -8.82
C ILE A 87 -21.37 6.45 -9.69
N GLU A 88 -21.93 5.99 -10.80
CA GLU A 88 -21.25 5.04 -11.69
C GLU A 88 -20.03 5.67 -12.41
N SER A 89 -19.82 6.99 -12.33
CA SER A 89 -18.73 7.72 -13.00
C SER A 89 -17.54 8.11 -12.11
N ARG A 90 -17.26 7.30 -11.09
CA ARG A 90 -16.12 7.52 -10.17
C ARG A 90 -14.76 7.08 -10.75
N ASP A 91 -14.77 6.38 -11.89
CA ASP A 91 -13.58 5.89 -12.58
C ASP A 91 -13.69 6.12 -14.10
N ASP A 92 -12.62 5.83 -14.83
CA ASP A 92 -12.54 6.04 -16.29
C ASP A 92 -13.56 5.18 -17.06
N GLN A 93 -13.91 3.99 -16.54
CA GLN A 93 -14.93 3.14 -17.17
C GLN A 93 -16.30 3.79 -17.12
N GLY A 94 -16.67 4.40 -16.00
CA GLY A 94 -17.90 5.15 -15.88
C GLY A 94 -17.94 6.39 -16.78
N LEU A 95 -16.81 7.08 -16.97
CA LEU A 95 -16.72 8.17 -17.96
C LEU A 95 -16.96 7.65 -19.38
N ILE A 96 -16.33 6.53 -19.76
CA ILE A 96 -16.53 5.89 -21.06
C ILE A 96 -18.01 5.51 -21.26
N GLN A 97 -18.68 4.98 -20.24
CA GLN A 97 -20.10 4.64 -20.31
C GLN A 97 -20.98 5.88 -20.54
N ILE A 98 -20.73 6.97 -19.80
CA ILE A 98 -21.44 8.24 -19.99
C ILE A 98 -21.30 8.75 -21.43
N ILE A 99 -20.10 8.67 -21.98
CA ILE A 99 -19.80 9.14 -23.35
C ILE A 99 -20.52 8.23 -24.36
N LYS A 100 -20.30 6.91 -24.29
CA LYS A 100 -20.82 5.96 -25.28
C LYS A 100 -22.33 5.80 -25.29
N GLN A 101 -22.97 5.93 -24.13
CA GLN A 101 -24.43 5.84 -24.00
C GLN A 101 -25.11 7.22 -24.10
N ASP A 102 -24.34 8.26 -24.37
CA ASP A 102 -24.81 9.64 -24.46
C ASP A 102 -25.64 10.11 -23.24
N VAL A 103 -25.26 9.69 -22.03
CA VAL A 103 -26.05 9.91 -20.80
C VAL A 103 -26.26 11.41 -20.55
N SER A 104 -27.51 11.83 -20.35
CA SER A 104 -27.84 13.22 -20.01
C SER A 104 -27.55 13.56 -18.54
N PRO A 105 -27.29 14.84 -18.20
CA PRO A 105 -27.13 15.26 -16.81
C PRO A 105 -28.40 15.03 -15.99
N ARG A 106 -28.24 14.82 -14.69
CA ARG A 106 -29.35 14.73 -13.73
C ARG A 106 -30.13 16.05 -13.71
N LEU A 107 -31.46 15.97 -13.53
CA LEU A 107 -32.36 17.13 -13.53
C LEU A 107 -31.90 18.28 -12.62
N ASN A 108 -31.32 17.96 -11.46
CA ASN A 108 -30.88 18.97 -10.47
C ASN A 108 -29.40 19.40 -10.63
N SER A 109 -28.71 18.98 -11.69
CA SER A 109 -27.26 19.23 -11.84
C SER A 109 -26.93 20.71 -12.09
N ASN A 110 -27.86 21.48 -12.69
CA ASN A 110 -27.75 22.91 -13.01
C ASN A 110 -26.34 23.31 -13.50
N ILE A 111 -25.85 22.64 -14.55
CA ILE A 111 -24.56 22.94 -15.18
C ILE A 111 -24.72 24.28 -15.90
N ASN A 112 -24.31 25.36 -15.25
CA ASN A 112 -24.56 26.71 -15.74
C ASN A 112 -23.43 27.62 -15.27
N TYR A 113 -22.38 27.69 -16.06
CA TYR A 113 -21.17 28.44 -15.76
C TYR A 113 -20.89 29.47 -16.85
N ASP A 114 -20.44 30.65 -16.43
CA ASP A 114 -20.13 31.77 -17.33
C ASP A 114 -18.68 31.71 -17.80
N LEU A 115 -17.81 31.10 -16.99
CA LEU A 115 -16.40 30.89 -17.28
C LEU A 115 -15.94 29.51 -16.79
N ILE A 116 -15.29 28.75 -17.66
CA ILE A 116 -14.79 27.40 -17.38
C ILE A 116 -13.28 27.40 -17.57
N ILE A 117 -12.54 26.94 -16.57
CA ILE A 117 -11.08 26.81 -16.56
C ILE A 117 -10.72 25.34 -16.56
N ILE A 118 -9.92 24.90 -17.52
CA ILE A 118 -9.32 23.58 -17.57
C ILE A 118 -7.84 23.74 -17.21
N ASP A 119 -7.46 23.32 -16.00
CA ASP A 119 -6.07 23.35 -15.53
C ASP A 119 -5.32 22.06 -15.91
N GLU A 120 -4.01 22.17 -16.08
CA GLU A 120 -3.11 21.11 -16.56
C GLU A 120 -3.62 20.40 -17.83
N SER A 121 -4.10 21.17 -18.82
CA SER A 121 -4.70 20.61 -20.04
C SER A 121 -3.77 19.70 -20.85
N GLN A 122 -2.45 19.86 -20.71
CA GLN A 122 -1.47 18.98 -21.34
C GLN A 122 -1.53 17.53 -20.81
N ASP A 123 -2.13 17.31 -19.63
CA ASP A 123 -2.29 15.98 -19.03
C ASP A 123 -3.66 15.35 -19.32
N LEU A 124 -4.49 16.00 -20.16
CA LEU A 124 -5.74 15.39 -20.59
C LEU A 124 -5.44 14.12 -21.40
N THR A 125 -6.27 13.11 -21.17
CA THR A 125 -6.35 11.91 -21.99
C THR A 125 -7.54 12.03 -22.94
N PRO A 126 -7.64 11.19 -23.98
CA PRO A 126 -8.79 11.20 -24.87
C PRO A 126 -10.13 10.99 -24.15
N ILE A 127 -10.15 10.20 -23.08
CA ILE A 127 -11.33 9.97 -22.23
C ILE A 127 -11.74 11.29 -21.54
N TYR A 128 -10.77 11.98 -20.92
CA TYR A 128 -11.02 13.22 -20.20
C TYR A 128 -11.46 14.34 -21.14
N TYR A 129 -10.81 14.48 -22.30
CA TYR A 129 -11.21 15.44 -23.33
C TYR A 129 -12.65 15.19 -23.80
N SER A 130 -13.00 13.95 -24.14
CA SER A 130 -14.35 13.59 -24.60
C SER A 130 -15.42 13.91 -23.55
N PHE A 131 -15.15 13.61 -22.28
CA PHE A 131 -16.05 13.96 -21.19
C PHE A 131 -16.19 15.48 -20.98
N LEU A 132 -15.09 16.24 -21.12
CA LEU A 132 -15.12 17.70 -21.06
C LEU A 132 -15.95 18.27 -22.21
N LYS A 133 -15.77 17.80 -23.46
CA LYS A 133 -16.59 18.22 -24.62
C LYS A 133 -18.08 18.02 -24.36
N LYS A 134 -18.47 16.85 -23.81
CA LYS A 134 -19.86 16.56 -23.42
C LYS A 134 -20.36 17.48 -22.28
N THR A 135 -19.51 17.78 -21.31
CA THR A 135 -19.87 18.72 -20.24
C THR A 135 -20.08 20.13 -20.77
N LEU A 136 -19.24 20.57 -21.70
CA LEU A 136 -19.35 21.88 -22.35
C LEU A 136 -20.64 21.98 -23.18
N SER A 137 -21.00 20.94 -23.94
CA SER A 137 -22.25 20.94 -24.72
C SER A 137 -23.51 20.98 -23.84
N HIS A 138 -23.44 20.38 -22.65
CA HIS A 138 -24.54 20.41 -21.66
C HIS A 138 -24.58 21.66 -20.78
N ASN A 139 -23.65 22.60 -20.92
CA ASN A 139 -23.68 23.84 -20.14
C ASN A 139 -24.85 24.72 -20.56
N LEU A 140 -25.71 25.13 -19.63
CA LEU A 140 -26.91 25.91 -19.93
C LEU A 140 -26.58 27.28 -20.53
N ASN A 141 -25.50 27.92 -20.09
CA ASN A 141 -24.97 29.10 -20.75
C ASN A 141 -24.12 28.69 -21.95
N GLN A 142 -24.66 28.77 -23.16
CA GLN A 142 -23.93 28.41 -24.40
C GLN A 142 -22.92 29.49 -24.85
N ASP A 143 -22.97 30.69 -24.28
CA ASP A 143 -22.01 31.77 -24.49
C ASP A 143 -20.94 31.82 -23.37
N TYR A 144 -20.58 30.65 -22.84
CA TYR A 144 -19.54 30.52 -21.81
C TYR A 144 -18.16 30.87 -22.36
N GLN A 145 -17.29 31.35 -21.48
CA GLN A 145 -15.90 31.68 -21.80
C GLN A 145 -14.97 30.55 -21.35
N LEU A 146 -14.08 30.08 -22.23
CA LEU A 146 -13.18 28.96 -21.93
C LEU A 146 -11.74 29.43 -21.71
N ILE A 147 -11.12 28.93 -20.65
CA ILE A 147 -9.68 29.11 -20.37
C ILE A 147 -9.04 27.74 -20.28
N VAL A 148 -8.08 27.49 -21.16
CA VAL A 148 -7.28 26.26 -21.15
C VAL A 148 -5.88 26.64 -20.67
N LEU A 149 -5.48 26.09 -19.53
CA LEU A 149 -4.28 26.46 -18.79
C LEU A 149 -3.39 25.22 -18.62
N GLY A 150 -2.09 25.36 -18.83
CA GLY A 150 -1.16 24.25 -18.67
C GLY A 150 0.29 24.62 -18.92
N ASP A 151 1.16 23.62 -18.90
CA ASP A 151 2.58 23.73 -19.24
C ASP A 151 2.95 22.57 -20.18
N GLU A 152 3.11 22.86 -21.48
CA GLU A 152 3.41 21.83 -22.49
C GLU A 152 4.66 21.00 -22.14
N LYS A 153 5.63 21.61 -21.44
CA LYS A 153 6.92 21.01 -21.09
C LYS A 153 6.83 20.12 -19.85
N GLN A 154 5.69 20.11 -19.18
CA GLN A 154 5.40 19.17 -18.09
C GLN A 154 4.52 18.00 -18.54
N CYS A 155 4.19 17.87 -19.83
CA CYS A 155 3.50 16.67 -20.32
C CYS A 155 4.46 15.47 -20.28
N ILE A 156 4.32 14.62 -19.26
CA ILE A 156 5.20 13.46 -18.98
C ILE A 156 4.43 12.16 -18.73
N TYR A 157 3.10 12.20 -18.73
CA TYR A 157 2.25 11.03 -18.52
C TYR A 157 1.74 10.45 -19.84
N GLY A 158 2.56 10.52 -20.90
CA GLY A 158 2.20 10.06 -22.24
C GLY A 158 1.78 8.59 -22.26
N PHE A 159 2.47 7.75 -21.47
CA PHE A 159 2.10 6.35 -21.26
C PHE A 159 0.71 6.15 -20.64
N LEU A 160 0.09 7.18 -20.04
CA LEU A 160 -1.30 7.13 -19.57
C LEU A 160 -2.28 7.78 -20.57
N GLY A 161 -1.81 8.08 -21.78
CA GLY A 161 -2.57 8.74 -22.85
C GLY A 161 -2.58 10.26 -22.76
N ALA A 162 -1.76 10.88 -21.93
CA ALA A 162 -1.66 12.34 -21.87
C ALA A 162 -1.00 12.90 -23.14
N ASP A 163 -1.55 13.98 -23.69
CA ASP A 163 -0.99 14.66 -24.86
C ASP A 163 -0.99 16.19 -24.73
N SER A 164 0.18 16.80 -24.92
CA SER A 164 0.35 18.26 -24.89
C SER A 164 -0.52 18.99 -25.91
N ARG A 165 -0.96 18.32 -26.97
CA ARG A 165 -1.83 18.90 -28.01
C ARG A 165 -3.21 19.29 -27.50
N PHE A 166 -3.68 18.69 -26.41
CA PHE A 166 -4.87 19.17 -25.69
C PHE A 166 -4.69 20.58 -25.11
N LEU A 167 -3.46 21.04 -24.92
CA LEU A 167 -3.13 22.43 -24.60
C LEU A 167 -2.80 23.23 -25.87
N THR A 168 -1.84 22.78 -26.68
CA THR A 168 -1.28 23.59 -27.78
C THR A 168 -2.28 23.84 -28.90
N LEU A 169 -3.16 22.87 -29.18
CA LEU A 169 -4.22 22.92 -30.19
C LEU A 169 -5.62 23.17 -29.60
N ALA A 170 -5.70 23.66 -28.36
CA ALA A 170 -6.95 23.99 -27.70
C ALA A 170 -7.93 24.84 -28.58
N PRO A 171 -7.47 25.87 -29.32
CA PRO A 171 -8.35 26.64 -30.21
C PRO A 171 -9.02 25.82 -31.32
N GLN A 172 -8.37 24.76 -31.82
CA GLN A 172 -8.90 23.91 -32.87
C GLN A 172 -9.89 22.86 -32.34
N ILE A 173 -9.62 22.32 -31.15
CA ILE A 173 -10.37 21.18 -30.60
C ILE A 173 -11.50 21.59 -29.64
N PHE A 174 -11.45 22.79 -29.05
CA PHE A 174 -12.53 23.36 -28.24
C PHE A 174 -13.19 24.51 -29.00
N GLN A 175 -14.24 24.19 -29.76
CA GLN A 175 -14.94 25.16 -30.61
C GLN A 175 -16.19 25.70 -29.91
N ASN A 176 -16.33 27.03 -29.85
CA ASN A 176 -17.57 27.75 -29.53
C ASN A 176 -17.59 29.10 -30.28
N ASN A 177 -18.58 29.95 -30.02
CA ASN A 177 -18.79 31.21 -30.75
C ASN A 177 -17.79 32.34 -30.40
N ARG A 178 -16.76 32.08 -29.57
CA ARG A 178 -15.84 33.12 -29.07
C ARG A 178 -14.45 33.00 -29.71
N GLU A 179 -13.85 34.15 -29.99
CA GLU A 179 -12.47 34.22 -30.47
C GLU A 179 -11.47 33.74 -29.41
N TRP A 180 -10.39 33.11 -29.86
CA TRP A 180 -9.28 32.70 -29.00
C TRP A 180 -8.15 33.72 -28.95
N THR A 181 -7.50 33.82 -27.80
CA THR A 181 -6.20 34.49 -27.65
C THR A 181 -5.22 33.58 -26.93
N GLU A 182 -3.95 33.69 -27.29
CA GLU A 182 -2.87 32.98 -26.60
C GLU A 182 -2.13 33.91 -25.65
N ILE A 183 -1.88 33.44 -24.43
CA ILE A 183 -1.11 34.17 -23.41
C ILE A 183 -0.04 33.24 -22.84
N GLN A 184 1.16 33.78 -22.65
CA GLN A 184 2.30 33.06 -22.10
C GLN A 184 2.56 33.54 -20.67
N LEU A 185 2.69 32.61 -19.71
CA LEU A 185 3.15 32.91 -18.36
C LEU A 185 4.60 32.43 -18.20
N LYS A 186 5.57 33.30 -18.51
CA LYS A 186 7.00 32.95 -18.56
C LYS A 186 7.71 33.14 -17.22
N LYS A 187 7.15 33.97 -16.32
CA LYS A 187 7.79 34.24 -15.02
C LYS A 187 7.56 33.11 -14.01
N SER A 188 8.62 32.41 -13.62
CA SER A 188 8.58 31.39 -12.57
C SER A 188 8.89 31.96 -11.19
N TYR A 189 7.93 31.92 -10.27
CA TYR A 189 8.12 32.31 -8.86
C TYR A 189 8.87 31.26 -8.03
N ARG A 190 9.16 30.09 -8.62
CA ARG A 190 9.95 29.03 -8.00
C ARG A 190 11.44 29.18 -8.29
N LEU A 191 11.79 29.41 -9.56
CA LEU A 191 13.17 29.32 -10.03
C LEU A 191 13.95 30.63 -9.79
N GLY A 192 15.16 30.47 -9.28
CA GLY A 192 16.16 31.54 -9.20
C GLY A 192 16.82 31.82 -10.54
N MET A 193 17.55 32.94 -10.61
CA MET A 193 18.20 33.42 -11.84
C MET A 193 19.09 32.37 -12.52
N TYR A 194 19.97 31.71 -11.76
CA TYR A 194 20.93 30.78 -12.33
C TYR A 194 20.29 29.49 -12.87
N ILE A 195 19.24 28.98 -12.23
CA ILE A 195 18.49 27.81 -12.72
C ILE A 195 17.73 28.19 -14.00
N ALA A 196 17.07 29.35 -14.02
CA ALA A 196 16.36 29.83 -15.21
C ALA A 196 17.32 30.03 -16.40
N ASN A 197 18.50 30.63 -16.16
CA ASN A 197 19.52 30.80 -17.20
C ASN A 197 20.06 29.45 -17.68
N PHE A 198 20.31 28.48 -16.79
CA PHE A 198 20.70 27.13 -17.19
C PHE A 198 19.65 26.48 -18.11
N ILE A 199 18.36 26.59 -17.76
CA ILE A 199 17.26 26.07 -18.58
C ILE A 199 17.20 26.76 -19.95
N ASN A 200 17.37 28.07 -19.98
CA ASN A 200 17.29 28.83 -21.23
C ASN A 200 18.52 28.60 -22.13
N ASP A 201 19.72 28.72 -21.59
CA ASP A 201 20.95 28.85 -22.37
C ASP A 201 21.59 27.49 -22.68
N ILE A 202 21.42 26.51 -21.78
CA ILE A 202 21.98 25.17 -21.90
C ILE A 202 20.91 24.16 -22.32
N PHE A 203 19.81 24.05 -21.57
CA PHE A 203 18.83 22.98 -21.77
C PHE A 203 18.00 23.18 -23.05
N TYR A 204 17.37 24.34 -23.23
CA TYR A 204 16.55 24.64 -24.42
C TYR A 204 17.26 25.45 -25.50
N GLN A 205 18.35 26.14 -25.14
CA GLN A 205 19.06 27.08 -26.01
C GLN A 205 18.18 28.20 -26.59
N LYS A 206 17.15 28.62 -25.82
CA LYS A 206 16.23 29.73 -26.12
C LYS A 206 15.57 30.24 -24.83
N PRO A 207 15.13 31.52 -24.77
CA PRO A 207 14.54 32.12 -23.57
C PRO A 207 13.11 31.61 -23.31
N ILE A 208 12.99 30.56 -22.51
CA ILE A 208 11.72 29.93 -22.13
C ILE A 208 11.20 30.46 -20.80
N VAL A 209 12.07 30.57 -19.80
CA VAL A 209 11.70 30.90 -18.42
C VAL A 209 12.32 32.21 -17.98
N THR A 210 11.53 33.06 -17.34
CA THR A 210 12.02 34.24 -16.62
C THR A 210 12.00 33.93 -15.12
N TYR A 211 13.09 34.22 -14.41
CA TYR A 211 13.15 34.00 -12.97
C TYR A 211 12.26 35.00 -12.21
N GLY A 212 11.68 34.53 -11.11
CA GLY A 212 10.82 35.31 -10.22
C GLY A 212 11.15 35.07 -8.74
N ASN A 213 11.91 34.02 -8.42
CA ASN A 213 12.42 33.81 -7.06
C ASN A 213 13.69 34.62 -6.84
N LEU A 214 13.53 35.79 -6.22
CA LEU A 214 14.63 36.72 -5.94
C LEU A 214 15.50 36.28 -4.75
N GLN A 215 15.05 35.30 -3.96
CA GLN A 215 15.78 34.80 -2.79
C GLN A 215 16.79 33.69 -3.16
N ALA A 216 16.64 33.09 -4.33
CA ALA A 216 17.52 32.01 -4.79
C ALA A 216 18.68 32.57 -5.62
N SER A 217 19.87 32.58 -5.01
CA SER A 217 21.10 33.14 -5.57
C SER A 217 22.21 32.11 -5.82
N SER A 218 21.94 30.82 -5.64
CA SER A 218 22.93 29.77 -5.87
C SER A 218 23.03 29.40 -7.34
N LYS A 219 24.27 29.23 -7.83
CA LYS A 219 24.53 28.65 -9.15
C LYS A 219 24.12 27.18 -9.20
N VAL A 220 23.91 26.65 -10.40
CA VAL A 220 23.67 25.22 -10.62
C VAL A 220 24.95 24.44 -10.34
N ASN A 221 24.90 23.48 -9.43
CA ASN A 221 26.05 22.64 -9.07
C ASN A 221 26.10 21.43 -10.01
N TYR A 222 27.11 21.35 -10.85
CA TYR A 222 27.37 20.20 -11.71
C TYR A 222 28.43 19.32 -11.03
N TYR A 223 28.00 18.20 -10.45
CA TYR A 223 28.83 17.32 -9.64
C TYR A 223 29.18 16.05 -10.38
N ILE A 224 30.48 15.79 -10.53
CA ILE A 224 30.97 14.62 -11.26
C ILE A 224 31.51 13.62 -10.26
N THR A 225 31.04 12.39 -10.37
CA THR A 225 31.38 11.33 -9.44
C THR A 225 31.63 10.02 -10.17
N SER A 226 32.41 9.15 -9.54
CA SER A 226 32.50 7.75 -9.93
C SER A 226 31.60 6.96 -9.01
N PHE A 227 30.47 6.46 -9.50
CA PHE A 227 29.64 5.62 -8.66
C PHE A 227 30.32 4.28 -8.33
N ASN A 228 31.32 3.86 -9.09
CA ASN A 228 32.11 2.66 -8.79
C ASN A 228 33.22 2.88 -7.76
N ASP A 229 33.40 4.11 -7.26
CA ASP A 229 34.37 4.47 -6.23
C ASP A 229 33.66 4.96 -4.96
N TYR A 230 33.80 4.19 -3.88
CA TYR A 230 33.24 4.52 -2.58
C TYR A 230 33.64 5.92 -2.09
N ASN A 231 34.90 6.33 -2.25
CA ASN A 231 35.38 7.62 -1.75
C ASN A 231 34.74 8.79 -2.49
N ASN A 232 34.49 8.65 -3.79
CA ASN A 232 33.82 9.68 -4.58
C ASN A 232 32.34 9.81 -4.21
N ILE A 233 31.63 8.70 -4.04
CA ILE A 233 30.23 8.75 -3.55
C ILE A 233 30.18 9.30 -2.11
N TRP A 234 31.11 8.93 -1.25
CA TRP A 234 31.15 9.43 0.13
C TRP A 234 31.23 10.96 0.19
N LYS A 235 31.93 11.61 -0.75
CA LYS A 235 31.98 13.09 -0.83
C LYS A 235 30.61 13.70 -1.11
N ILE A 236 29.85 13.19 -2.09
CA ILE A 236 28.50 13.71 -2.35
C ILE A 236 27.53 13.38 -1.21
N VAL A 237 27.66 12.21 -0.58
CA VAL A 237 26.91 11.86 0.63
C VAL A 237 27.16 12.87 1.76
N ASN A 238 28.41 13.32 1.95
CA ASN A 238 28.72 14.38 2.93
C ASN A 238 28.01 15.71 2.58
N ILE A 239 27.98 16.08 1.30
CA ILE A 239 27.28 17.30 0.85
C ILE A 239 25.78 17.19 1.15
N ILE A 240 25.14 16.09 0.75
CA ILE A 240 23.72 15.84 0.99
C ILE A 240 23.42 15.85 2.48
N TYR A 241 24.21 15.12 3.28
CA TYR A 241 24.05 15.07 4.73
C TYR A 241 24.13 16.45 5.38
N ASN A 242 25.12 17.27 5.01
CA ASN A 242 25.26 18.61 5.55
C ASN A 242 24.04 19.50 5.23
N LYS A 243 23.44 19.35 4.04
CA LYS A 243 22.18 20.02 3.70
C LYS A 243 21.02 19.53 4.58
N ILE A 244 20.91 18.22 4.78
CA ILE A 244 19.87 17.63 5.63
C ILE A 244 19.98 18.17 7.08
N ILE A 245 21.17 18.18 7.66
CA ILE A 245 21.37 18.65 9.04
C ILE A 245 21.13 20.16 9.16
N SER A 246 21.53 20.94 8.15
CA SER A 246 21.45 22.40 8.19
C SER A 246 20.03 22.94 7.92
N TYR A 247 19.24 22.23 7.10
CA TYR A 247 17.95 22.74 6.61
C TYR A 247 16.77 21.81 6.88
N GLY A 248 16.98 20.62 7.43
CA GLY A 248 15.94 19.63 7.67
C GLY A 248 15.76 18.65 6.49
N PRO A 249 15.42 17.38 6.79
CA PRO A 249 15.27 16.33 5.77
C PRO A 249 14.14 16.61 4.78
N GLU A 250 13.06 17.23 5.24
CA GLU A 250 11.91 17.58 4.42
C GLU A 250 12.21 18.62 3.34
N ASN A 251 13.38 19.27 3.38
CA ASN A 251 13.81 20.28 2.41
C ASN A 251 14.71 19.71 1.30
N VAL A 252 14.97 18.39 1.31
CA VAL A 252 15.89 17.71 0.39
C VAL A 252 15.15 16.68 -0.47
N PHE A 253 15.36 16.76 -1.79
CA PHE A 253 14.98 15.74 -2.77
C PHE A 253 16.20 15.09 -3.39
N ILE A 254 16.17 13.76 -3.46
CA ILE A 254 17.05 12.95 -4.28
C ILE A 254 16.21 12.37 -5.42
N LEU A 255 16.44 12.88 -6.62
CA LEU A 255 15.69 12.50 -7.82
C LEU A 255 16.55 11.58 -8.67
N SER A 256 15.96 10.47 -9.10
CA SER A 256 16.59 9.51 -10.00
C SER A 256 15.58 9.11 -11.09
N PRO A 257 16.00 8.63 -12.27
CA PRO A 257 15.06 8.04 -13.22
C PRO A 257 14.30 6.85 -12.62
N SER A 258 14.93 6.08 -11.74
CA SER A 258 14.28 5.06 -10.91
C SER A 258 14.85 5.04 -9.49
N VAL A 259 13.96 4.93 -8.49
CA VAL A 259 14.36 4.77 -7.08
C VAL A 259 14.90 3.36 -6.79
N ASP A 260 14.60 2.41 -7.68
CA ASP A 260 15.03 1.02 -7.53
C ASP A 260 16.46 0.77 -8.03
N GLU A 261 17.10 1.77 -8.61
CA GLU A 261 18.44 1.66 -9.16
C GLU A 261 19.54 1.65 -8.08
N LYS A 262 20.65 0.97 -8.40
CA LYS A 262 21.75 0.65 -7.47
C LYS A 262 22.45 1.87 -6.88
N ASN A 263 22.79 2.88 -7.68
CA ASN A 263 23.43 4.11 -7.25
C ASN A 263 22.53 4.88 -6.27
N THR A 264 21.23 4.94 -6.57
CA THR A 264 20.21 5.57 -5.72
C THR A 264 20.14 4.89 -4.35
N LYS A 265 20.03 3.55 -4.33
CA LYS A 265 20.05 2.73 -3.10
C LYS A 265 21.37 2.88 -2.33
N THR A 266 22.48 2.99 -3.06
CA THR A 266 23.82 3.18 -2.46
C THR A 266 23.92 4.52 -1.73
N ILE A 267 23.44 5.62 -2.33
CA ILE A 267 23.42 6.94 -1.66
C ILE A 267 22.58 6.89 -0.39
N GLN A 268 21.38 6.29 -0.44
CA GLN A 268 20.52 6.15 0.75
C GLN A 268 21.22 5.37 1.86
N ARG A 269 21.82 4.21 1.52
CA ARG A 269 22.54 3.39 2.49
C ARG A 269 23.71 4.15 3.13
N LEU A 270 24.51 4.85 2.34
CA LEU A 270 25.65 5.61 2.85
C LEU A 270 25.23 6.84 3.68
N LEU A 271 24.06 7.43 3.41
CA LEU A 271 23.49 8.46 4.27
C LEU A 271 23.08 7.91 5.64
N ILE A 272 22.52 6.69 5.68
CA ILE A 272 22.22 5.98 6.95
C ILE A 272 23.53 5.70 7.70
N GLU A 273 24.53 5.10 7.03
CA GLU A 273 25.83 4.80 7.64
C GLU A 273 26.52 6.06 8.18
N LYS A 274 26.42 7.18 7.45
CA LYS A 274 26.96 8.47 7.89
C LYS A 274 26.22 9.00 9.11
N ASP A 275 24.89 9.01 9.08
CA ASP A 275 24.07 9.50 10.19
C ASP A 275 24.33 8.72 11.49
N GLU A 276 24.40 7.39 11.39
CA GLU A 276 24.77 6.53 12.52
C GLU A 276 26.19 6.79 13.01
N LYS A 277 27.15 7.02 12.12
CA LYS A 277 28.54 7.33 12.51
C LYS A 277 28.66 8.66 13.26
N GLU A 278 27.90 9.67 12.87
CA GLU A 278 27.96 11.01 13.48
C GLU A 278 27.13 11.11 14.77
N ASN A 279 26.01 10.38 14.86
CA ASN A 279 25.05 10.50 15.97
C ASN A 279 24.96 9.27 16.88
N GLY A 280 25.58 8.14 16.52
CA GLY A 280 25.48 6.86 17.20
C GLY A 280 24.14 6.12 17.00
N ILE A 281 23.12 6.81 16.50
CA ILE A 281 21.78 6.29 16.17
C ILE A 281 21.26 7.00 14.92
N GLN A 282 20.27 6.41 14.25
CA GLN A 282 19.59 7.09 13.14
C GLN A 282 18.75 8.28 13.63
N THR A 283 18.96 9.45 13.02
CA THR A 283 18.22 10.70 13.26
C THR A 283 17.56 11.26 11.99
N ILE A 284 17.97 10.74 10.81
CA ILE A 284 17.47 11.08 9.49
C ILE A 284 16.63 9.91 8.95
N PHE A 285 15.44 10.22 8.49
CA PHE A 285 14.51 9.24 7.94
C PHE A 285 14.31 9.46 6.44
N PHE A 286 13.90 8.41 5.75
CA PHE A 286 13.83 8.35 4.30
C PHE A 286 12.46 7.85 3.84
N TYR A 287 12.02 8.38 2.70
CA TYR A 287 10.86 7.88 1.99
C TYR A 287 11.25 7.59 0.54
N ASN A 288 11.02 6.36 0.10
CA ASN A 288 11.10 5.96 -1.29
C ASN A 288 9.69 5.93 -1.85
N THR A 289 9.50 6.49 -3.04
CA THR A 289 8.19 6.45 -3.69
C THR A 289 7.92 5.06 -4.24
N ASN A 290 6.84 4.42 -3.77
CA ASN A 290 6.67 2.96 -3.89
C ASN A 290 5.86 2.48 -5.11
N ASN A 291 5.45 3.37 -6.03
CA ASN A 291 4.73 2.97 -7.25
C ASN A 291 4.82 4.06 -8.32
N GLU A 292 5.62 3.85 -9.36
CA GLU A 292 5.78 4.86 -10.43
C GLU A 292 4.50 5.11 -11.25
N LEU A 293 3.51 4.22 -11.14
CA LEU A 293 2.16 4.38 -11.68
C LEU A 293 1.24 5.27 -10.82
N ASP A 294 1.54 5.40 -9.52
CA ASP A 294 0.80 6.29 -8.64
C ASP A 294 1.22 7.74 -8.95
N ARG A 295 0.31 8.49 -9.56
CA ARG A 295 0.50 9.92 -9.89
C ARG A 295 0.70 10.79 -8.64
N GLU A 296 0.32 10.28 -7.46
CA GLU A 296 0.30 11.03 -6.21
C GLU A 296 1.13 10.35 -5.13
N ILE A 297 1.83 11.20 -4.36
CA ILE A 297 2.55 10.80 -3.16
C ILE A 297 1.78 11.32 -1.95
N ASP A 298 1.50 10.42 -1.00
CA ASP A 298 0.90 10.74 0.30
C ASP A 298 1.82 11.72 1.08
N PRO A 299 1.39 12.98 1.33
CA PRO A 299 2.21 13.96 2.03
C PRO A 299 2.65 13.51 3.42
N GLU A 300 1.84 12.71 4.12
CA GLU A 300 2.16 12.21 5.45
C GLU A 300 3.33 11.23 5.42
N LEU A 301 3.52 10.49 4.31
CA LEU A 301 4.68 9.62 4.11
C LEU A 301 5.97 10.41 3.83
N MET A 302 5.88 11.67 3.40
CA MET A 302 7.04 12.53 3.13
C MET A 302 7.49 13.33 4.35
N LYS A 303 6.63 13.44 5.38
CA LYS A 303 6.85 14.30 6.54
C LYS A 303 8.08 13.84 7.33
N ASN A 304 8.92 14.78 7.75
CA ASN A 304 10.16 14.53 8.50
C ASN A 304 11.19 13.62 7.80
N LYS A 305 11.07 13.44 6.48
CA LYS A 305 11.88 12.49 5.70
C LYS A 305 12.54 13.15 4.50
N VAL A 306 13.73 12.65 4.18
CA VAL A 306 14.39 12.88 2.89
C VAL A 306 13.66 12.03 1.85
N VAL A 307 13.22 12.65 0.77
CA VAL A 307 12.43 11.95 -0.25
C VAL A 307 13.30 11.56 -1.43
N PHE A 308 13.34 10.27 -1.69
CA PHE A 308 13.88 9.63 -2.87
C PHE A 308 12.72 9.37 -3.82
N SER A 309 12.77 9.96 -5.01
CA SER A 309 11.65 9.90 -5.95
C SER A 309 12.10 9.82 -7.40
N THR A 310 11.20 9.33 -8.24
CA THR A 310 11.39 9.38 -9.69
C THR A 310 11.10 10.77 -10.25
N PHE A 311 11.62 11.07 -11.44
CA PHE A 311 11.32 12.34 -12.10
C PHE A 311 9.80 12.53 -12.31
N HIS A 312 9.08 11.45 -12.66
CA HIS A 312 7.63 11.46 -12.87
C HIS A 312 6.84 11.91 -11.63
N GLN A 313 7.05 11.22 -10.51
CA GLN A 313 6.23 11.40 -9.31
C GLN A 313 6.50 12.72 -8.57
N THR A 314 7.56 13.45 -8.95
CA THR A 314 7.83 14.79 -8.39
C THR A 314 7.12 15.92 -9.11
N LYS A 315 6.39 15.65 -10.20
CA LYS A 315 5.55 16.66 -10.83
C LYS A 315 4.56 17.24 -9.81
N GLY A 316 4.38 18.55 -9.84
CA GLY A 316 3.62 19.30 -8.81
C GLY A 316 4.34 19.51 -7.47
N LEU A 317 5.39 18.74 -7.14
CA LEU A 317 6.16 18.89 -5.90
C LEU A 317 7.37 19.83 -6.07
N GLU A 318 7.92 20.28 -4.96
CA GLU A 318 9.07 21.21 -4.91
C GLU A 318 9.79 21.10 -3.55
N ARG A 319 11.11 21.37 -3.56
CA ARG A 319 11.99 21.40 -2.38
C ARG A 319 13.08 22.45 -2.51
N ASP A 320 13.68 22.83 -1.38
CA ASP A 320 14.77 23.81 -1.37
C ASP A 320 16.02 23.27 -2.06
N PHE A 321 16.42 22.03 -1.77
CA PHE A 321 17.61 21.38 -2.30
C PHE A 321 17.22 20.15 -3.12
N VAL A 322 17.66 20.08 -4.38
CA VAL A 322 17.35 18.96 -5.27
C VAL A 322 18.63 18.41 -5.88
N PHE A 323 18.85 17.11 -5.72
CA PHE A 323 19.92 16.35 -6.37
C PHE A 323 19.31 15.49 -7.47
N VAL A 324 19.67 15.74 -8.72
CA VAL A 324 19.25 14.97 -9.89
C VAL A 324 20.37 14.01 -10.25
N LEU A 325 20.16 12.71 -10.01
CA LEU A 325 21.09 11.64 -10.37
C LEU A 325 20.95 11.29 -11.86
N HIS A 326 22.00 10.68 -12.42
CA HIS A 326 22.04 10.24 -13.82
C HIS A 326 21.80 11.39 -14.82
N PHE A 327 22.39 12.57 -14.57
CA PHE A 327 22.34 13.69 -15.51
C PHE A 327 23.43 13.57 -16.59
N ASP A 328 23.43 12.42 -17.27
CA ASP A 328 24.39 11.95 -18.26
C ASP A 328 23.76 10.88 -19.17
N GLN A 329 24.49 10.37 -20.17
CA GLN A 329 23.94 9.42 -21.15
C GLN A 329 23.38 8.12 -20.54
N SER A 330 23.71 7.75 -19.30
CA SER A 330 23.11 6.58 -18.64
C SER A 330 21.58 6.70 -18.55
N PHE A 331 21.04 7.92 -18.54
CA PHE A 331 19.60 8.18 -18.60
C PHE A 331 18.93 7.52 -19.82
N TYR A 332 19.41 7.81 -21.03
CA TYR A 332 18.86 7.23 -22.27
C TYR A 332 19.22 5.75 -22.42
N ARG A 333 20.37 5.33 -21.90
CA ARG A 333 20.81 3.93 -22.03
C ARG A 333 20.03 2.96 -21.17
N HIS A 334 19.60 3.36 -19.97
CA HIS A 334 19.02 2.43 -19.00
C HIS A 334 17.56 2.74 -18.62
N PHE A 335 17.04 3.94 -18.92
CA PHE A 335 15.71 4.34 -18.42
C PHE A 335 14.80 4.92 -19.48
N ALA A 336 15.30 5.85 -20.31
CA ALA A 336 14.58 6.45 -21.42
C ALA A 336 15.05 5.85 -22.74
N THR A 337 15.08 4.52 -22.81
CA THR A 337 15.56 3.76 -23.97
C THR A 337 14.69 3.97 -25.21
N ASP A 338 13.43 4.32 -24.98
CA ASP A 338 12.38 4.63 -25.95
C ASP A 338 12.46 6.05 -26.53
N ILE A 339 13.33 6.92 -25.99
CA ILE A 339 13.45 8.32 -26.38
C ILE A 339 14.76 8.55 -27.12
N ALA A 340 14.72 9.24 -28.25
CA ALA A 340 15.94 9.65 -28.96
C ALA A 340 16.81 10.54 -28.05
N ASP A 341 18.13 10.33 -28.10
CA ASP A 341 19.08 10.96 -27.19
C ASP A 341 19.57 12.34 -27.66
N ASP A 342 19.06 12.84 -28.79
CA ASP A 342 19.44 14.09 -29.46
C ASP A 342 18.62 15.32 -29.02
N PHE A 343 17.58 15.13 -28.21
CA PHE A 343 16.81 16.23 -27.62
C PHE A 343 16.57 16.04 -26.11
N ALA A 344 16.28 17.16 -25.44
CA ALA A 344 16.03 17.17 -24.01
C ALA A 344 14.55 16.87 -23.70
N PRO A 345 14.20 15.76 -23.02
CA PRO A 345 12.82 15.39 -22.80
C PRO A 345 12.19 16.19 -21.65
N ASN A 346 10.86 16.33 -21.72
CA ASN A 346 10.03 17.02 -20.72
C ASN A 346 10.26 16.52 -19.29
N ILE A 347 10.51 15.22 -19.13
CA ILE A 347 10.77 14.61 -17.83
C ILE A 347 12.03 15.18 -17.14
N SER A 348 13.08 15.47 -17.90
CA SER A 348 14.27 16.14 -17.39
C SER A 348 13.96 17.59 -17.00
N TYR A 349 13.14 18.31 -17.78
CA TYR A 349 12.68 19.65 -17.39
C TYR A 349 11.89 19.63 -16.08
N VAL A 350 11.04 18.63 -15.86
CA VAL A 350 10.34 18.45 -14.58
C VAL A 350 11.33 18.29 -13.44
N ALA A 351 12.32 17.40 -13.55
CA ALA A 351 13.35 17.19 -12.53
C ALA A 351 14.13 18.47 -12.19
N LEU A 352 14.58 19.21 -13.21
CA LEU A 352 15.36 20.45 -13.04
C LEU A 352 14.56 21.58 -12.39
N THR A 353 13.23 21.56 -12.51
CA THR A 353 12.33 22.61 -12.02
C THR A 353 11.71 22.30 -10.66
N ARG A 354 12.21 21.29 -9.93
CA ARG A 354 11.77 20.98 -8.56
C ARG A 354 12.47 21.83 -7.49
N ALA A 355 13.62 22.41 -7.82
CA ALA A 355 14.46 23.15 -6.88
C ALA A 355 13.98 24.59 -6.66
N LYS A 356 13.90 25.01 -5.39
CA LYS A 356 13.66 26.41 -4.99
C LYS A 356 14.95 27.19 -4.73
N LYS A 357 15.97 26.56 -4.11
CA LYS A 357 17.21 27.25 -3.70
C LYS A 357 18.42 26.72 -4.46
N GLU A 358 18.68 25.42 -4.40
CA GLU A 358 19.86 24.81 -5.03
C GLU A 358 19.51 23.59 -5.87
N LEU A 359 20.09 23.55 -7.07
CA LEU A 359 20.03 22.42 -7.98
C LEU A 359 21.40 21.79 -8.11
N TRP A 360 21.47 20.48 -7.88
CA TRP A 360 22.65 19.65 -8.00
C TRP A 360 22.42 18.61 -9.10
N LEU A 361 23.23 18.65 -10.16
CA LEU A 361 23.21 17.70 -11.27
C LEU A 361 24.36 16.73 -11.08
N VAL A 362 24.06 15.45 -10.87
CA VAL A 362 25.06 14.43 -10.55
C VAL A 362 25.29 13.58 -11.80
N HIS A 363 26.51 13.64 -12.30
CA HIS A 363 26.98 12.96 -13.50
C HIS A 363 27.94 11.84 -13.11
N ASP A 364 27.65 10.62 -13.56
CA ASP A 364 28.57 9.48 -13.48
C ASP A 364 29.69 9.61 -14.53
N LYS A 365 30.95 9.74 -14.09
CA LYS A 365 32.12 9.92 -14.96
C LYS A 365 32.29 8.82 -16.02
N ASP A 366 31.68 7.65 -15.80
CA ASP A 366 31.76 6.51 -16.71
C ASP A 366 30.87 6.70 -17.97
N PHE A 367 30.04 7.76 -17.99
CA PHE A 367 29.17 8.12 -19.11
C PHE A 367 29.56 9.47 -19.71
N LYS A 368 29.11 9.70 -20.95
CA LYS A 368 29.28 10.99 -21.64
C LYS A 368 28.19 11.97 -21.18
N LEU A 369 28.41 13.25 -21.46
CA LEU A 369 27.36 14.28 -21.41
C LEU A 369 26.19 13.89 -22.33
N MET A 370 24.99 14.32 -21.97
CA MET A 370 23.81 14.22 -22.84
C MET A 370 24.10 14.85 -24.21
N ASN A 371 23.67 14.23 -25.32
CA ASN A 371 24.08 14.67 -26.67
C ASN A 371 23.57 16.07 -27.03
N TRP A 372 22.42 16.47 -26.49
CA TRP A 372 21.86 17.82 -26.67
C TRP A 372 22.55 18.91 -25.85
N ILE A 373 23.50 18.55 -24.97
CA ILE A 373 24.31 19.53 -24.23
C ILE A 373 25.58 19.84 -25.02
N ASP A 374 25.72 21.08 -25.48
CA ASP A 374 26.99 21.60 -26.00
C ASP A 374 28.00 21.72 -24.83
N PRO A 375 29.11 20.94 -24.84
CA PRO A 375 30.10 20.97 -23.77
C PRO A 375 30.75 22.35 -23.60
N ASN A 376 31.02 23.06 -24.70
CA ASN A 376 31.67 24.37 -24.65
C ASN A 376 30.78 25.41 -23.99
N ARG A 377 29.47 25.37 -24.26
CA ARG A 377 28.50 26.23 -23.58
C ARG A 377 28.42 25.88 -22.11
N LEU A 378 28.30 24.60 -21.76
CA LEU A 378 28.17 24.16 -20.38
C LEU A 378 29.41 24.55 -19.54
N TYR A 379 30.62 24.22 -20.01
CA TYR A 379 31.86 24.42 -19.25
C TYR A 379 32.19 25.89 -18.96
N ASN A 380 31.72 26.79 -19.81
CA ASN A 380 32.00 28.23 -19.69
C ASN A 380 30.79 29.02 -19.15
N HIS A 381 29.69 28.34 -18.80
CA HIS A 381 28.46 29.03 -18.42
C HIS A 381 28.56 29.67 -17.03
N LYS A 382 28.28 30.96 -16.92
CA LYS A 382 28.37 31.73 -15.66
C LYS A 382 27.44 31.21 -14.55
N SER A 383 26.37 30.53 -14.93
CA SER A 383 25.35 30.00 -14.02
C SER A 383 25.67 28.61 -13.47
N VAL A 384 26.79 28.00 -13.86
CA VAL A 384 27.19 26.65 -13.46
C VAL A 384 28.46 26.70 -12.61
N ILE A 385 28.53 25.85 -11.59
CA ILE A 385 29.75 25.53 -10.82
C ILE A 385 30.04 24.06 -11.02
N PHE A 386 31.26 23.73 -11.43
CA PHE A 386 31.72 22.36 -11.56
C PHE A 386 32.40 21.87 -10.28
N TRP A 387 32.06 20.66 -9.89
CA TRP A 387 32.71 19.92 -8.81
C TRP A 387 33.37 18.66 -9.37
N ASN A 388 34.63 18.43 -9.00
CA ASN A 388 35.46 17.34 -9.52
C ASN A 388 35.59 17.35 -11.06
N LYS A 389 35.79 18.53 -11.67
CA LYS A 389 35.89 18.68 -13.13
C LYS A 389 37.02 17.82 -13.72
N ASP A 390 38.10 17.62 -12.98
CA ASP A 390 39.26 16.82 -13.40
C ASP A 390 38.89 15.34 -13.70
N LEU A 391 37.74 14.85 -13.20
CA LEU A 391 37.22 13.53 -13.55
C LEU A 391 36.67 13.44 -14.99
N ILE A 392 36.36 14.56 -15.64
CA ILE A 392 35.91 14.62 -17.04
C ILE A 392 37.04 14.28 -18.01
N GLU A 393 38.27 14.69 -17.69
CA GLU A 393 39.42 14.58 -18.61
C GLU A 393 39.81 13.13 -18.92
N PHE A 394 39.28 12.16 -18.15
CA PHE A 394 39.46 10.72 -18.36
C PHE A 394 38.40 10.07 -19.29
N GLN A 395 37.74 10.83 -20.16
CA GLN A 395 36.86 10.29 -21.21
C GLN A 395 37.65 9.58 -22.34
N ASN A 396 38.45 8.55 -22.01
CA ASN A 396 38.68 7.44 -22.92
C ASN A 396 37.43 6.55 -22.87
N THR A 397 36.37 7.01 -23.53
CA THR A 397 35.10 6.30 -23.55
C THR A 397 35.30 4.98 -24.27
N LYS A 398 35.40 3.88 -23.52
CA LYS A 398 34.97 2.60 -24.08
C LYS A 398 33.51 2.81 -24.48
N GLU A 399 33.20 2.62 -25.76
CA GLU A 399 31.86 2.19 -26.09
C GLU A 399 31.60 0.94 -25.24
N ILE A 400 30.80 1.10 -24.20
CA ILE A 400 30.27 -0.05 -23.48
C ILE A 400 29.30 -0.68 -24.49
N PRO A 401 29.53 -1.92 -24.95
CA PRO A 401 28.67 -2.56 -25.92
C PRO A 401 27.22 -2.50 -25.47
N LYS A 402 26.29 -2.26 -26.40
CA LYS A 402 24.84 -2.35 -26.18
C LYS A 402 24.37 -3.79 -25.86
N ASP A 403 25.27 -4.77 -25.83
CA ASP A 403 25.02 -6.16 -25.45
C ASP A 403 24.85 -6.28 -23.93
N GLU A 404 23.90 -5.55 -23.36
CA GLU A 404 23.43 -5.82 -22.00
C GLU A 404 22.36 -6.91 -22.09
N PHE A 405 22.65 -8.09 -21.52
CA PHE A 405 21.63 -9.09 -21.21
C PHE A 405 20.55 -8.42 -20.34
N ASN A 406 19.33 -8.37 -20.87
CA ASN A 406 18.20 -7.75 -20.22
C ASN A 406 17.40 -8.79 -19.43
N ASP A 407 17.66 -8.84 -18.11
CA ASP A 407 16.80 -9.55 -17.18
C ASP A 407 15.52 -8.74 -16.92
N LEU A 408 14.45 -9.13 -17.60
CA LEU A 408 13.11 -8.58 -17.48
C LEU A 408 12.28 -9.41 -16.51
N SER A 409 12.16 -8.95 -15.26
CA SER A 409 11.25 -9.59 -14.30
C SER A 409 9.79 -9.33 -14.67
N ALA A 410 8.89 -10.23 -14.26
CA ALA A 410 7.45 -10.08 -14.49
C ALA A 410 6.93 -8.70 -14.04
N SER A 411 7.38 -8.20 -12.89
CA SER A 411 7.03 -6.87 -12.40
C SER A 411 7.58 -5.72 -13.25
N LYS A 412 8.78 -5.88 -13.87
CA LYS A 412 9.34 -4.86 -14.78
C LYS A 412 8.57 -4.78 -16.10
N LEU A 413 8.12 -5.92 -16.64
CA LEU A 413 7.38 -5.98 -17.91
C LEU A 413 6.07 -5.18 -17.85
N ILE A 414 5.38 -5.21 -16.72
CA ILE A 414 4.07 -4.55 -16.54
C ILE A 414 4.16 -3.09 -16.06
N LYS A 415 5.35 -2.57 -15.77
CA LYS A 415 5.55 -1.16 -15.37
C LYS A 415 5.53 -0.24 -16.59
N PHE A 416 4.91 0.94 -16.48
CA PHE A 416 4.85 1.98 -17.53
C PHE A 416 4.39 1.46 -18.92
N LEU A 417 3.32 0.66 -18.95
CA LEU A 417 2.69 0.33 -20.22
C LEU A 417 1.98 1.55 -20.78
N ASP A 418 2.09 1.77 -22.08
CA ASP A 418 1.25 2.74 -22.77
C ASP A 418 -0.23 2.37 -22.59
N TYR A 419 -1.12 3.35 -22.46
CA TYR A 419 -2.52 3.13 -22.15
C TYR A 419 -3.24 2.33 -23.24
N GLN A 420 -2.84 2.45 -24.52
CA GLN A 420 -3.40 1.66 -25.61
C GLN A 420 -2.96 0.21 -25.49
N ILE A 421 -1.68 -0.01 -25.19
CA ILE A 421 -1.11 -1.34 -24.95
C ILE A 421 -1.76 -1.99 -23.73
N GLU A 422 -1.89 -1.25 -22.65
CA GLU A 422 -2.55 -1.70 -21.43
C GLU A 422 -4.02 -2.04 -21.71
N ASN A 423 -4.76 -1.20 -22.44
CA ASN A 423 -6.13 -1.47 -22.85
C ASN A 423 -6.23 -2.71 -23.76
N ASN A 424 -5.29 -2.86 -24.69
CA ASN A 424 -5.20 -4.03 -25.56
C ASN A 424 -5.01 -5.31 -24.73
N ILE A 425 -4.05 -5.34 -23.82
CA ILE A 425 -3.82 -6.47 -22.91
C ILE A 425 -5.06 -6.74 -22.05
N ARG A 426 -5.65 -5.69 -21.45
CA ARG A 426 -6.87 -5.80 -20.64
C ARG A 426 -8.04 -6.40 -21.42
N SER A 427 -8.17 -6.09 -22.71
CA SER A 427 -9.24 -6.61 -23.57
C SER A 427 -9.10 -8.12 -23.88
N LYS A 428 -7.86 -8.64 -23.82
CA LYS A 428 -7.55 -10.06 -24.07
C LYS A 428 -7.71 -10.93 -22.83
N ILE A 429 -7.54 -10.35 -21.64
CA ILE A 429 -7.61 -11.06 -20.38
C ILE A 429 -9.06 -11.45 -20.07
N LYS A 430 -9.28 -12.75 -19.86
CA LYS A 430 -10.53 -13.32 -19.36
C LYS A 430 -10.30 -13.97 -18.02
N ILE A 431 -11.24 -13.75 -17.10
CA ILE A 431 -11.18 -14.30 -15.76
C ILE A 431 -12.52 -14.92 -15.36
N SER A 432 -12.45 -15.96 -14.54
CA SER A 432 -13.61 -16.54 -13.87
C SER A 432 -13.43 -16.50 -12.37
N PRO A 433 -14.54 -16.53 -11.60
CA PRO A 433 -14.43 -16.73 -10.16
C PRO A 433 -13.78 -18.09 -9.90
N PHE A 434 -12.68 -18.10 -9.16
CA PHE A 434 -12.13 -19.34 -8.61
C PHE A 434 -12.80 -19.60 -7.26
N GLU A 435 -13.02 -20.87 -6.91
CA GLU A 435 -13.65 -21.19 -5.63
C GLU A 435 -12.74 -20.72 -4.49
N SER A 436 -13.18 -19.66 -3.82
CA SER A 436 -12.57 -19.21 -2.57
C SER A 436 -13.39 -19.71 -1.40
N LEU A 437 -12.74 -19.85 -0.25
CA LEU A 437 -13.40 -20.20 1.00
C LEU A 437 -14.20 -19.03 1.59
N ALA A 438 -14.43 -17.98 0.80
CA ALA A 438 -15.26 -16.81 1.14
C ALA A 438 -16.66 -17.19 1.61
N SER A 439 -17.24 -18.27 1.06
CA SER A 439 -18.55 -18.77 1.49
C SER A 439 -18.56 -19.43 2.86
N LYS A 440 -17.40 -19.61 3.48
CA LYS A 440 -17.21 -20.37 4.72
C LYS A 440 -16.38 -19.62 5.78
N PHE A 441 -15.70 -18.54 5.40
CA PHE A 441 -14.77 -17.78 6.24
C PHE A 441 -14.93 -16.27 5.99
N SER A 442 -15.36 -15.54 7.03
CA SER A 442 -15.46 -14.07 7.00
C SER A 442 -14.09 -13.44 7.30
N VAL A 443 -13.72 -12.45 6.49
CA VAL A 443 -12.43 -11.73 6.55
C VAL A 443 -12.57 -10.31 7.06
N HIS A 444 -13.68 -9.97 7.70
CA HIS A 444 -13.91 -8.61 8.22
C HIS A 444 -12.77 -8.16 9.16
N ASP A 445 -12.13 -9.09 9.86
CA ASP A 445 -10.97 -8.81 10.70
C ASP A 445 -9.76 -8.32 9.87
N PHE A 446 -9.54 -8.88 8.66
CA PHE A 446 -8.39 -8.55 7.82
C PHE A 446 -8.53 -7.24 7.05
N GLU A 447 -9.76 -6.77 6.82
CA GLU A 447 -10.01 -5.50 6.13
C GLU A 447 -9.41 -4.32 6.91
N ASN A 448 -9.35 -4.44 8.24
CA ASN A 448 -8.84 -3.42 9.16
C ASN A 448 -7.33 -3.50 9.41
N ILE A 449 -6.61 -4.48 8.83
CA ILE A 449 -5.16 -4.55 8.95
C ILE A 449 -4.54 -3.30 8.33
N ASN A 450 -3.79 -2.59 9.15
CA ASN A 450 -3.16 -1.32 8.80
C ASN A 450 -2.13 -1.54 7.68
N THR A 451 -2.27 -0.80 6.59
CA THR A 451 -1.25 -0.73 5.52
C THR A 451 -0.20 0.34 5.79
N LYS A 452 -0.44 1.19 6.79
CA LYS A 452 0.46 2.27 7.20
C LYS A 452 0.52 2.34 8.73
N ILE A 453 1.69 2.65 9.27
CA ILE A 453 1.91 2.78 10.72
C ILE A 453 2.54 4.12 11.05
N TYR A 454 2.28 4.62 12.26
CA TYR A 454 2.95 5.78 12.82
C TYR A 454 4.01 5.31 13.81
N ILE A 455 5.22 5.85 13.69
CA ILE A 455 6.38 5.49 14.50
C ILE A 455 6.94 6.75 15.14
N ARG A 456 7.07 6.72 16.46
CA ARG A 456 7.59 7.84 17.24
C ARG A 456 9.06 7.63 17.59
N HIS A 457 9.91 8.47 17.03
CA HIS A 457 11.35 8.52 17.29
C HIS A 457 11.70 9.75 18.12
N LYS A 458 11.84 9.58 19.45
CA LYS A 458 12.09 10.67 20.42
C LYS A 458 11.09 11.84 20.26
N ASN A 459 11.47 12.86 19.47
CA ASN A 459 10.71 14.09 19.23
C ASN A 459 10.11 14.18 17.83
N LYS A 460 10.28 13.18 16.97
CA LYS A 460 9.74 13.13 15.61
C LYS A 460 8.78 11.97 15.47
N GLU A 461 7.67 12.20 14.78
CA GLU A 461 6.77 11.15 14.33
C GLU A 461 6.93 10.99 12.82
N ILE A 462 7.03 9.74 12.38
CA ILE A 462 7.08 9.38 10.97
C ILE A 462 5.97 8.40 10.66
N LYS A 463 5.52 8.39 9.40
CA LYS A 463 4.58 7.41 8.87
C LYS A 463 5.29 6.46 7.91
N GLU A 464 5.08 5.16 8.07
CA GLU A 464 5.61 4.13 7.17
C GLU A 464 4.49 3.41 6.44
N GLU A 465 4.78 3.00 5.22
CA GLU A 465 3.97 2.05 4.44
C GLU A 465 4.48 0.64 4.76
N VAL A 466 3.58 -0.29 5.09
CA VAL A 466 3.95 -1.65 5.55
C VAL A 466 3.19 -2.76 4.84
N SER A 467 2.40 -2.44 3.80
CA SER A 467 1.69 -3.46 3.03
C SER A 467 2.64 -4.40 2.29
N TYR A 468 3.82 -3.94 1.84
CA TYR A 468 4.81 -4.82 1.20
C TYR A 468 5.38 -5.88 2.18
N ILE A 469 5.52 -5.54 3.47
CA ILE A 469 5.95 -6.48 4.52
C ILE A 469 4.82 -7.49 4.76
N THR A 470 3.59 -7.00 4.88
CA THR A 470 2.41 -7.82 5.13
C THR A 470 2.12 -8.77 3.96
N GLY A 471 2.33 -8.33 2.72
CA GLY A 471 2.15 -9.14 1.52
C GLY A 471 3.10 -10.36 1.48
N SER A 472 4.33 -10.21 1.97
CA SER A 472 5.31 -11.32 2.04
C SER A 472 5.13 -12.21 3.27
N LEU A 473 4.49 -11.68 4.32
CA LEU A 473 4.36 -12.33 5.63
C LEU A 473 3.69 -13.72 5.54
N VAL A 474 2.64 -13.86 4.72
CA VAL A 474 1.89 -15.12 4.62
C VAL A 474 2.77 -16.22 4.05
N THR A 475 3.43 -15.97 2.92
CA THR A 475 4.34 -16.94 2.28
C THR A 475 5.47 -17.34 3.21
N ILE A 476 6.09 -16.38 3.89
CA ILE A 476 7.16 -16.63 4.87
C ILE A 476 6.68 -17.52 6.01
N ALA A 477 5.52 -17.21 6.59
CA ALA A 477 4.98 -17.98 7.69
C ALA A 477 4.56 -19.40 7.26
N LEU A 478 4.09 -19.59 6.03
CA LEU A 478 3.83 -20.92 5.46
C LEU A 478 5.13 -21.72 5.24
N MET A 479 6.18 -21.10 4.70
CA MET A 479 7.49 -21.73 4.53
C MET A 479 8.07 -22.20 5.85
N ILE A 480 8.04 -21.34 6.87
CA ILE A 480 8.48 -21.65 8.23
C ILE A 480 7.67 -22.82 8.81
N LYS A 481 6.34 -22.81 8.67
CA LYS A 481 5.50 -23.92 9.17
C LYS A 481 5.76 -25.23 8.45
N LYS A 482 6.05 -25.20 7.14
CA LYS A 482 6.33 -26.39 6.35
C LYS A 482 7.67 -27.02 6.75
N ASP A 483 8.73 -26.21 6.76
CA ASP A 483 10.08 -26.66 7.10
C ASP A 483 10.94 -25.47 7.60
N PRO A 484 11.05 -25.27 8.93
CA PRO A 484 11.86 -24.20 9.50
C PRO A 484 13.34 -24.29 9.11
N GLN A 485 13.88 -25.50 8.91
CA GLN A 485 15.30 -25.70 8.58
C GLN A 485 15.59 -25.31 7.13
N SER A 486 14.71 -25.71 6.20
CA SER A 486 14.81 -25.29 4.80
C SER A 486 14.68 -23.76 4.67
N TYR A 487 13.72 -23.14 5.36
CA TYR A 487 13.61 -21.68 5.39
C TYR A 487 14.88 -21.01 5.94
N LEU A 488 15.43 -21.53 7.04
CA LEU A 488 16.65 -21.02 7.65
C LEU A 488 17.85 -21.11 6.71
N HIS A 489 17.97 -22.21 5.96
CA HIS A 489 19.00 -22.37 4.94
C HIS A 489 18.86 -21.32 3.84
N GLN A 490 17.65 -21.14 3.29
CA GLN A 490 17.39 -20.14 2.24
C GLN A 490 17.70 -18.71 2.71
N LEU A 491 17.33 -18.36 3.95
CA LEU A 491 17.61 -17.04 4.50
C LEU A 491 19.12 -16.83 4.69
N ASN A 492 19.84 -17.83 5.20
CA ASN A 492 21.29 -17.75 5.38
C ASN A 492 22.03 -17.65 4.04
N ASP A 493 21.58 -18.38 3.02
CA ASP A 493 22.11 -18.27 1.67
C ASP A 493 21.89 -16.87 1.10
N LEU A 494 20.71 -16.29 1.31
CA LEU A 494 20.41 -14.92 0.88
C LEU A 494 21.26 -13.87 1.61
N ILE A 495 21.46 -14.02 2.93
CA ILE A 495 22.36 -13.17 3.73
C ILE A 495 23.79 -13.28 3.20
N SER A 496 24.30 -14.51 3.08
CA SER A 496 25.65 -14.79 2.59
C SER A 496 25.85 -14.24 1.18
N TRP A 497 24.89 -14.45 0.29
CA TRP A 497 24.90 -13.94 -1.08
C TRP A 497 24.98 -12.42 -1.11
N ARG A 498 24.25 -11.71 -0.23
CA ARG A 498 24.31 -10.24 -0.13
C ARG A 498 25.61 -9.73 0.49
N GLU A 499 26.12 -10.38 1.52
CA GLU A 499 27.35 -9.94 2.21
C GLU A 499 28.60 -10.15 1.35
N ASN A 500 28.60 -11.20 0.54
CA ASN A 500 29.73 -11.61 -0.30
C ASN A 500 29.71 -11.01 -1.72
N ARG A 501 28.79 -10.08 -2.02
CA ARG A 501 28.80 -9.38 -3.31
C ARG A 501 30.13 -8.64 -3.51
N LYS A 502 30.73 -8.84 -4.69
CA LYS A 502 31.98 -8.16 -5.11
C LYS A 502 31.80 -6.65 -5.14
N SER A 503 30.74 -6.18 -5.81
CA SER A 503 30.38 -4.77 -5.86
C SER A 503 29.85 -4.30 -4.51
N PHE A 504 30.41 -3.23 -3.96
CA PHE A 504 29.90 -2.64 -2.72
C PHE A 504 28.50 -2.03 -2.91
N LYS A 505 28.11 -1.64 -4.13
CA LYS A 505 26.75 -1.16 -4.43
C LYS A 505 25.69 -2.21 -4.09
N ASP A 506 25.97 -3.46 -4.45
CA ASP A 506 25.08 -4.61 -4.25
C ASP A 506 25.19 -5.25 -2.86
N ARG A 507 26.26 -4.93 -2.13
CA ARG A 507 26.57 -5.49 -0.82
C ARG A 507 25.69 -4.88 0.27
N ILE A 508 25.08 -5.72 1.08
CA ILE A 508 24.34 -5.31 2.28
C ILE A 508 24.98 -6.04 3.44
N ARG A 509 25.42 -5.30 4.47
CA ARG A 509 26.00 -5.86 5.69
C ARG A 509 25.04 -5.63 6.83
N LEU A 510 24.54 -6.72 7.42
CA LEU A 510 23.70 -6.62 8.60
C LEU A 510 24.57 -6.35 9.83
N SER A 511 24.11 -5.48 10.74
CA SER A 511 24.83 -5.20 11.98
C SER A 511 24.94 -6.46 12.86
N SER A 512 25.94 -6.52 13.73
CA SER A 512 26.08 -7.65 14.67
C SER A 512 24.84 -7.82 15.54
N GLU A 513 24.20 -6.71 15.93
CA GLU A 513 22.93 -6.72 16.67
C GLU A 513 21.80 -7.34 15.84
N THR A 514 21.66 -6.94 14.57
CA THR A 514 20.67 -7.51 13.65
C THR A 514 20.89 -9.01 13.47
N LYS A 515 22.14 -9.44 13.26
CA LYS A 515 22.49 -10.86 13.12
C LYS A 515 22.16 -11.64 14.38
N ASN A 516 22.54 -11.13 15.55
CA ASN A 516 22.22 -11.76 16.83
C ASN A 516 20.71 -11.89 17.04
N LYS A 517 19.95 -10.84 16.69
CA LYS A 517 18.49 -10.86 16.76
C LYS A 517 17.88 -11.89 15.81
N ILE A 518 18.37 -11.97 14.57
CA ILE A 518 17.96 -13.00 13.61
C ILE A 518 18.26 -14.39 14.19
N SER A 519 19.47 -14.64 14.69
CA SER A 519 19.83 -15.93 15.29
C SER A 519 18.91 -16.31 16.47
N GLN A 520 18.63 -15.37 17.39
CA GLN A 520 17.69 -15.59 18.49
C GLN A 520 16.28 -15.93 18.00
N ILE A 521 15.79 -15.23 16.97
CA ILE A 521 14.49 -15.51 16.37
C ILE A 521 14.49 -16.89 15.71
N LEU A 522 15.53 -17.23 14.95
CA LEU A 522 15.68 -18.52 14.29
C LEU A 522 15.75 -19.68 15.28
N GLU A 523 16.47 -19.53 16.39
CA GLU A 523 16.49 -20.50 17.49
C GLU A 523 15.10 -20.68 18.12
N SER A 524 14.34 -19.60 18.28
CA SER A 524 12.97 -19.68 18.80
C SER A 524 12.01 -20.38 17.82
N LEU A 525 12.21 -20.22 16.51
CA LEU A 525 11.41 -20.84 15.46
C LEU A 525 11.58 -22.36 15.42
N ILE A 526 12.81 -22.87 15.56
CA ILE A 526 13.09 -24.31 15.60
C ILE A 526 12.33 -24.98 16.76
N ASN A 527 12.13 -24.24 17.86
CA ASN A 527 11.38 -24.70 19.03
C ASN A 527 9.86 -24.44 18.94
N ASN A 528 9.32 -24.10 17.76
CA ASN A 528 7.91 -23.74 17.53
C ASN A 528 7.40 -22.62 18.45
N ASN A 529 8.28 -21.70 18.84
CA ASN A 529 7.98 -20.60 19.75
C ASN A 529 8.22 -19.26 19.04
N TYR A 530 7.27 -18.84 18.20
CA TYR A 530 7.37 -17.60 17.44
C TYR A 530 6.23 -16.65 17.72
N THR A 531 6.55 -15.36 17.69
CA THR A 531 5.59 -14.26 17.81
C THR A 531 5.37 -13.60 16.46
N ILE A 532 4.29 -12.84 16.33
CA ILE A 532 4.05 -12.04 15.13
C ILE A 532 5.17 -11.02 14.87
N GLN A 533 5.78 -10.46 15.92
CA GLN A 533 6.96 -9.61 15.81
C GLN A 533 8.15 -10.34 15.17
N ASN A 534 8.39 -11.61 15.54
CA ASN A 534 9.44 -12.43 14.93
C ASN A 534 9.20 -12.59 13.42
N LEU A 535 7.97 -12.93 13.02
CA LEU A 535 7.62 -13.15 11.62
C LEU A 535 7.69 -11.86 10.79
N LEU A 536 7.17 -10.75 11.31
CA LEU A 536 7.26 -9.44 10.68
C LEU A 536 8.70 -8.97 10.53
N TYR A 537 9.56 -9.24 11.53
CA TYR A 537 10.97 -8.90 11.45
C TYR A 537 11.68 -9.71 10.35
N LEU A 538 11.38 -11.01 10.23
CA LEU A 538 11.92 -11.83 9.15
C LEU A 538 11.43 -11.38 7.77
N ALA A 539 10.15 -11.00 7.64
CA ALA A 539 9.61 -10.42 6.41
C ALA A 539 10.32 -9.10 6.04
N LEU A 540 10.59 -8.24 7.02
CA LEU A 540 11.36 -7.02 6.84
C LEU A 540 12.79 -7.31 6.39
N ILE A 541 13.48 -8.27 7.03
CA ILE A 541 14.84 -8.67 6.65
C ILE A 541 14.87 -9.22 5.22
N GLN A 542 13.95 -10.12 4.87
CA GLN A 542 13.90 -10.69 3.52
C GLN A 542 13.59 -9.62 2.47
N TYR A 543 12.71 -8.65 2.78
CA TYR A 543 12.47 -7.49 1.91
C TYR A 543 13.75 -6.68 1.67
N VAL A 544 14.50 -6.35 2.72
CA VAL A 544 15.76 -5.59 2.63
C VAL A 544 16.78 -6.35 1.78
N LEU A 545 16.92 -7.66 2.02
CA LEU A 545 17.85 -8.51 1.27
C LEU A 545 17.40 -8.74 -0.18
N LYS A 546 16.11 -8.82 -0.49
CA LYS A 546 15.62 -8.95 -1.87
C LYS A 546 15.77 -7.64 -2.65
N THR A 547 15.34 -6.51 -2.06
CA THR A 547 15.24 -5.21 -2.77
C THR A 547 16.51 -4.37 -2.72
N GLY A 548 17.32 -4.52 -1.68
CA GLY A 548 18.44 -3.61 -1.38
C GLY A 548 18.05 -2.30 -0.70
N ILE A 549 16.77 -2.11 -0.37
CA ILE A 549 16.27 -0.91 0.32
C ILE A 549 16.44 -1.12 1.83
N VAL A 550 17.43 -0.44 2.42
CA VAL A 550 17.83 -0.66 3.84
C VAL A 550 17.02 0.21 4.81
N ALA A 551 16.52 1.37 4.38
CA ALA A 551 15.87 2.35 5.24
C ALA A 551 14.77 1.78 6.17
N PRO A 552 13.87 0.88 5.73
CA PRO A 552 12.85 0.31 6.61
C PRO A 552 13.42 -0.46 7.81
N LEU A 553 14.58 -1.12 7.66
CA LEU A 553 15.20 -1.90 8.73
C LEU A 553 15.62 -1.03 9.93
N THR A 554 16.10 0.18 9.64
CA THR A 554 16.57 1.11 10.67
C THR A 554 15.45 2.03 11.15
N GLN A 555 14.44 2.29 10.31
CA GLN A 555 13.31 3.19 10.60
C GLN A 555 12.17 2.55 11.38
N ILE A 556 12.01 1.22 11.29
CA ILE A 556 10.95 0.46 11.94
C ILE A 556 11.57 -0.34 13.10
N PRO A 557 11.49 0.17 14.34
CA PRO A 557 12.00 -0.56 15.50
C PRO A 557 11.26 -1.87 15.68
N TYR A 558 11.96 -2.88 16.20
CA TYR A 558 11.41 -4.21 16.41
C TYR A 558 10.10 -4.19 17.25
N GLU A 559 10.04 -3.35 18.27
CA GLU A 559 8.88 -3.16 19.14
C GLU A 559 7.65 -2.55 18.44
N SER A 560 7.82 -1.97 17.25
CA SER A 560 6.72 -1.40 16.44
C SER A 560 6.15 -2.40 15.42
N LEU A 561 6.68 -3.62 15.37
CA LEU A 561 6.23 -4.68 14.47
C LEU A 561 4.98 -5.39 15.02
N ASN A 562 3.87 -4.67 15.14
CA ASN A 562 2.65 -5.16 15.80
C ASN A 562 1.34 -4.68 15.13
N TRP A 563 1.38 -4.27 13.86
CA TRP A 563 0.20 -3.80 13.13
C TRP A 563 -0.73 -4.91 12.63
N ILE A 564 -0.29 -6.15 12.76
CA ILE A 564 -1.07 -7.37 12.63
C ILE A 564 -0.89 -8.14 13.94
N SER A 565 -2.00 -8.64 14.48
CA SER A 565 -2.07 -9.43 15.71
C SER A 565 -1.64 -10.88 15.47
N GLN A 566 -1.33 -11.58 16.56
CA GLN A 566 -1.02 -13.01 16.49
C GLN A 566 -2.23 -13.82 15.99
N TYR A 567 -3.44 -13.43 16.39
CA TYR A 567 -4.68 -14.07 15.92
C TYR A 567 -4.88 -13.89 14.41
N GLU A 568 -4.74 -12.67 13.89
CA GLU A 568 -4.96 -12.38 12.46
C GLU A 568 -4.03 -13.20 11.56
N ILE A 569 -2.74 -13.35 11.93
CA ILE A 569 -1.82 -14.19 11.16
C ILE A 569 -2.17 -15.67 11.27
N GLU A 570 -2.57 -16.16 12.44
CA GLU A 570 -2.96 -17.56 12.61
C GLU A 570 -4.20 -17.89 11.80
N ALA A 571 -5.17 -16.97 11.75
CA ALA A 571 -6.36 -17.07 10.92
C ALA A 571 -6.02 -17.06 9.42
N LEU A 572 -5.11 -16.18 8.96
CA LEU A 572 -4.63 -16.17 7.58
C LEU A 572 -3.93 -17.49 7.20
N LEU A 573 -3.11 -18.04 8.09
CA LEU A 573 -2.42 -19.31 7.86
C LEU A 573 -3.39 -20.49 7.86
N ALA A 574 -4.39 -20.47 8.74
CA ALA A 574 -5.44 -21.47 8.73
C ALA A 574 -6.24 -21.41 7.43
N LEU A 575 -6.58 -20.22 6.94
CA LEU A 575 -7.21 -20.05 5.62
C LEU A 575 -6.34 -20.61 4.50
N ALA A 576 -5.04 -20.30 4.49
CA ALA A 576 -4.11 -20.78 3.47
C ALA A 576 -4.03 -22.32 3.44
N ASN A 577 -3.93 -22.96 4.61
CA ASN A 577 -3.86 -24.42 4.74
C ASN A 577 -5.12 -25.16 4.26
N GLN A 578 -6.24 -24.46 4.03
CA GLN A 578 -7.47 -25.08 3.54
C GLN A 578 -7.51 -25.21 2.02
N PHE A 579 -6.71 -24.44 1.29
CA PHE A 579 -6.62 -24.53 -0.17
C PHE A 579 -5.24 -24.96 -0.68
N LEU A 580 -4.22 -24.99 0.20
CA LEU A 580 -2.89 -25.48 -0.11
C LEU A 580 -2.69 -26.90 0.43
N SER A 581 -2.23 -27.80 -0.42
CA SER A 581 -1.86 -29.17 -0.04
C SER A 581 -0.50 -29.23 0.67
N THR A 582 -0.18 -30.40 1.23
CA THR A 582 1.16 -30.67 1.79
C THR A 582 2.27 -30.62 0.73
N ASN A 583 1.93 -30.89 -0.54
CA ASN A 583 2.83 -30.88 -1.68
C ASN A 583 2.85 -29.51 -2.38
N THR A 584 2.95 -28.44 -1.59
CA THR A 584 3.02 -27.06 -2.08
C THR A 584 4.43 -26.51 -2.01
N GLU A 585 4.99 -26.04 -3.13
CA GLU A 585 6.24 -25.28 -3.17
C GLU A 585 5.96 -23.78 -3.04
N TYR A 586 6.89 -23.02 -2.47
CA TYR A 586 6.75 -21.58 -2.21
C TYR A 586 7.93 -20.80 -2.78
N GLU A 587 7.70 -19.57 -3.24
CA GLU A 587 8.73 -18.66 -3.78
C GLU A 587 9.55 -19.30 -4.93
N VAL A 588 8.85 -19.98 -5.85
CA VAL A 588 9.47 -20.73 -6.95
C VAL A 588 9.91 -19.79 -8.06
N ARG A 589 11.19 -19.83 -8.41
CA ARG A 589 11.76 -19.01 -9.49
C ARG A 589 11.71 -19.76 -10.83
N PHE A 590 11.11 -19.16 -11.84
CA PHE A 590 11.24 -19.58 -13.24
C PHE A 590 11.99 -18.52 -14.05
N GLU A 591 12.79 -18.99 -15.01
CA GLU A 591 13.53 -18.14 -15.93
C GLU A 591 13.53 -18.72 -17.35
N HIS A 592 13.47 -17.84 -18.34
CA HIS A 592 13.44 -18.26 -19.74
C HIS A 592 14.20 -17.27 -20.62
N LEU A 593 15.17 -17.75 -21.38
CA LEU A 593 15.85 -16.98 -22.42
C LEU A 593 14.88 -16.77 -23.61
N TYR A 594 14.32 -15.57 -23.71
CA TYR A 594 13.33 -15.21 -24.74
C TYR A 594 13.98 -14.95 -26.10
N ASN A 595 15.14 -14.29 -26.11
CA ASN A 595 16.02 -14.12 -27.28
C ASN A 595 17.48 -14.04 -26.82
N GLU A 596 18.44 -13.92 -27.75
CA GLU A 596 19.88 -13.93 -27.46
C GLU A 596 20.31 -12.97 -26.33
N ASN A 597 19.57 -11.86 -26.15
CA ASN A 597 19.93 -10.80 -25.22
C ASN A 597 18.87 -10.55 -24.13
N THR A 598 17.80 -11.33 -24.03
CA THR A 598 16.67 -11.05 -23.12
C THR A 598 16.23 -12.30 -22.37
N THR A 599 16.27 -12.23 -21.04
CA THR A 599 15.80 -13.29 -20.14
C THR A 599 14.58 -12.79 -19.38
N LEU A 600 13.50 -13.57 -19.39
CA LEU A 600 12.31 -13.30 -18.59
C LEU A 600 12.41 -14.06 -17.27
N VAL A 601 12.09 -13.40 -16.15
CA VAL A 601 12.20 -13.99 -14.81
C VAL A 601 10.92 -13.77 -14.01
N GLY A 602 10.42 -14.81 -13.34
CA GLY A 602 9.26 -14.76 -12.46
C GLY A 602 9.53 -15.47 -11.14
N ILE A 603 9.00 -14.93 -10.04
CA ILE A 603 9.01 -15.59 -8.73
C ILE A 603 7.55 -15.79 -8.35
N ILE A 604 7.13 -17.05 -8.28
CA ILE A 604 5.76 -17.47 -8.03
C ILE A 604 5.59 -17.73 -6.53
N ASP A 605 4.53 -17.18 -5.93
CA ASP A 605 4.31 -17.28 -4.48
C ASP A 605 4.08 -18.72 -4.02
N ALA A 606 3.23 -19.49 -4.72
CA ALA A 606 3.01 -20.90 -4.40
C ALA A 606 2.63 -21.77 -5.62
N ILE A 607 3.10 -23.02 -5.63
CA ILE A 607 2.71 -24.06 -6.59
C ILE A 607 2.21 -25.27 -5.80
N ASP A 608 0.90 -25.52 -5.84
CA ASP A 608 0.28 -26.71 -5.26
C ASP A 608 0.22 -27.83 -6.30
N HIS A 609 1.05 -28.86 -6.10
CA HIS A 609 1.15 -29.96 -7.06
C HIS A 609 0.00 -30.96 -6.98
N ASP A 610 -0.64 -31.12 -5.82
CA ASP A 610 -1.72 -32.08 -5.65
C ASP A 610 -3.02 -31.56 -6.28
N ASN A 611 -3.31 -30.28 -6.07
CA ASN A 611 -4.48 -29.61 -6.65
C ASN A 611 -4.24 -29.08 -8.07
N LYS A 612 -3.00 -29.14 -8.57
CA LYS A 612 -2.53 -28.56 -9.83
C LYS A 612 -2.89 -27.06 -9.96
N VAL A 613 -2.47 -26.26 -8.98
CA VAL A 613 -2.75 -24.81 -8.98
C VAL A 613 -1.48 -24.01 -8.72
N ILE A 614 -1.28 -22.95 -9.52
CA ILE A 614 -0.24 -21.94 -9.35
C ILE A 614 -0.92 -20.68 -8.81
N TYR A 615 -0.43 -20.18 -7.67
CA TYR A 615 -0.97 -19.02 -6.98
C TYR A 615 -0.03 -17.82 -7.05
N GLU A 616 -0.60 -16.65 -7.33
CA GLU A 616 -0.04 -15.35 -6.98
C GLU A 616 -0.90 -14.75 -5.86
N PHE A 617 -0.30 -14.47 -4.72
CA PHE A 617 -0.97 -13.89 -3.57
C PHE A 617 -0.90 -12.36 -3.61
N LYS A 618 -2.01 -11.71 -3.28
CA LYS A 618 -2.06 -10.26 -3.06
C LYS A 618 -2.69 -9.96 -1.71
N PHE A 619 -2.21 -8.90 -1.08
CA PHE A 619 -2.77 -8.36 0.16
C PHE A 619 -3.13 -6.88 -0.04
N VAL A 620 -4.08 -6.63 -0.95
CA VAL A 620 -4.44 -5.27 -1.40
C VAL A 620 -5.93 -5.02 -1.23
N GLN A 621 -6.34 -3.76 -1.16
CA GLN A 621 -7.77 -3.41 -1.10
C GLN A 621 -8.48 -3.79 -2.41
N ASP A 622 -7.90 -3.40 -3.54
CA ASP A 622 -8.42 -3.66 -4.87
C ASP A 622 -7.38 -4.31 -5.77
N ILE A 623 -7.80 -5.31 -6.55
CA ILE A 623 -6.95 -5.94 -7.57
C ILE A 623 -6.90 -5.04 -8.80
N SER A 624 -5.69 -4.74 -9.26
CA SER A 624 -5.44 -4.07 -10.54
C SER A 624 -5.45 -5.07 -11.70
N PRO A 625 -5.94 -4.68 -12.89
CA PRO A 625 -5.80 -5.49 -14.11
C PRO A 625 -4.38 -5.94 -14.43
N LEU A 626 -3.36 -5.16 -14.09
CA LEU A 626 -1.96 -5.51 -14.31
C LEU A 626 -1.50 -6.72 -13.48
N HIS A 627 -2.19 -7.04 -12.36
CA HIS A 627 -1.91 -8.27 -11.63
C HIS A 627 -2.25 -9.53 -12.46
N PHE A 628 -3.25 -9.46 -13.35
CA PHE A 628 -3.57 -10.56 -14.26
C PHE A 628 -2.56 -10.68 -15.40
N ALA A 629 -2.01 -9.55 -15.87
CA ALA A 629 -0.88 -9.58 -16.81
C ALA A 629 0.36 -10.23 -16.16
N GLN A 630 0.64 -9.93 -14.89
CA GLN A 630 1.69 -10.61 -14.11
C GLN A 630 1.47 -12.14 -14.07
N LEU A 631 0.24 -12.57 -13.76
CA LEU A 631 -0.11 -13.99 -13.72
C LEU A 631 -0.01 -14.66 -15.10
N ALA A 632 -0.31 -13.94 -16.19
CA ALA A 632 -0.10 -14.42 -17.56
C ALA A 632 1.39 -14.65 -17.87
N ILE A 633 2.29 -13.80 -17.36
CA ILE A 633 3.75 -14.01 -17.46
C ILE A 633 4.16 -15.29 -16.74
N TYR A 634 3.60 -15.57 -15.57
CA TYR A 634 3.89 -16.82 -14.87
C TYR A 634 3.39 -18.05 -15.62
N LYS A 635 2.22 -17.95 -16.26
CA LYS A 635 1.73 -19.01 -17.15
C LYS A 635 2.67 -19.27 -18.33
N TYR A 636 3.17 -18.21 -18.95
CA TYR A 636 4.18 -18.34 -20.00
C TYR A 636 5.45 -19.02 -19.49
N LEU A 637 6.01 -18.54 -18.38
CA LEU A 637 7.25 -19.08 -17.81
C LEU A 637 7.10 -20.55 -17.40
N ALA A 638 6.00 -20.92 -16.74
CA ALA A 638 5.73 -22.31 -16.38
C ALA A 638 5.67 -23.23 -17.60
N ASN A 639 5.00 -22.79 -18.68
CA ASN A 639 4.97 -23.55 -19.94
C ASN A 639 6.35 -23.69 -20.59
N LYS A 640 7.25 -22.71 -20.40
CA LYS A 640 8.62 -22.78 -20.92
C LYS A 640 9.54 -23.64 -20.07
N GLU A 641 9.30 -23.67 -18.76
CA GLU A 641 10.00 -24.55 -17.82
C GLU A 641 9.69 -26.02 -18.13
N ASP A 642 8.40 -26.39 -18.14
CA ASP A 642 7.94 -27.73 -18.49
C ASP A 642 6.48 -27.71 -18.94
N SER A 643 6.28 -27.56 -20.26
CA SER A 643 4.94 -27.53 -20.85
C SER A 643 4.10 -28.77 -20.53
N SER A 644 4.72 -29.94 -20.41
CA SER A 644 4.00 -31.20 -20.17
C SER A 644 3.51 -31.31 -18.73
N LYS A 645 4.32 -30.83 -17.78
CA LYS A 645 3.97 -30.80 -16.36
C LYS A 645 2.87 -29.79 -16.06
N TYR A 646 2.96 -28.58 -16.59
CA TYR A 646 2.10 -27.47 -16.19
C TYR A 646 0.85 -27.25 -17.08
N GLN A 647 0.65 -28.06 -18.14
CA GLN A 647 -0.48 -27.92 -19.06
C GLN A 647 -1.85 -27.92 -18.36
N ASP A 648 -2.02 -28.77 -17.35
CA ASP A 648 -3.28 -28.93 -16.61
C ASP A 648 -3.39 -27.99 -15.40
N TYR A 649 -2.37 -27.18 -15.12
CA TYR A 649 -2.36 -26.33 -13.93
C TYR A 649 -3.26 -25.12 -14.13
N LYS A 650 -4.02 -24.81 -13.08
CA LYS A 650 -4.83 -23.58 -13.00
C LYS A 650 -3.96 -22.44 -12.48
N PHE A 651 -4.14 -21.25 -13.04
CA PHE A 651 -3.42 -20.05 -12.61
C PHE A 651 -4.37 -19.14 -11.86
N VAL A 652 -4.09 -18.87 -10.59
CA VAL A 652 -5.01 -18.20 -9.68
C VAL A 652 -4.36 -16.98 -9.05
N LEU A 653 -5.03 -15.84 -9.16
CA LEU A 653 -4.72 -14.64 -8.39
C LEU A 653 -5.59 -14.64 -7.14
N TYR A 654 -4.98 -14.71 -5.95
CA TYR A 654 -5.73 -14.78 -4.68
C TYR A 654 -5.49 -13.53 -3.87
N ASN A 655 -6.54 -12.72 -3.67
CA ASN A 655 -6.49 -11.61 -2.72
C ASN A 655 -6.84 -12.12 -1.32
N LEU A 656 -5.81 -12.36 -0.51
CA LEU A 656 -5.95 -12.90 0.85
C LEU A 656 -6.66 -11.92 1.78
N ARG A 657 -6.54 -10.61 1.54
CA ARG A 657 -7.15 -9.57 2.38
C ARG A 657 -8.67 -9.66 2.42
N ASN A 658 -9.30 -9.98 1.29
CA ASN A 658 -10.76 -10.06 1.17
C ASN A 658 -11.26 -11.48 0.84
N ASN A 659 -10.37 -12.47 0.84
CA ASN A 659 -10.64 -13.88 0.54
C ASN A 659 -11.32 -14.09 -0.82
N ILE A 660 -10.87 -13.36 -1.85
CA ILE A 660 -11.42 -13.45 -3.21
C ILE A 660 -10.33 -13.99 -4.14
N ALA A 661 -10.67 -15.06 -4.88
CA ALA A 661 -9.77 -15.72 -5.82
C ALA A 661 -10.31 -15.66 -7.25
N TYR A 662 -9.41 -15.47 -8.20
CA TYR A 662 -9.71 -15.30 -9.62
C TYR A 662 -8.87 -16.28 -10.44
N GLN A 663 -9.50 -17.04 -11.33
CA GLN A 663 -8.80 -17.91 -12.26
C GLN A 663 -8.53 -17.14 -13.55
N LEU A 664 -7.33 -17.32 -14.10
CA LEU A 664 -6.95 -16.79 -15.41
C LEU A 664 -7.35 -17.78 -16.53
N ASP A 665 -8.29 -17.39 -17.38
CA ASP A 665 -8.87 -18.24 -18.44
C ASP A 665 -8.31 -17.86 -19.82
N LEU A 666 -7.02 -18.13 -20.02
CA LEU A 666 -6.32 -17.81 -21.27
C LEU A 666 -5.78 -19.06 -21.96
N THR A 667 -5.87 -19.10 -23.29
CA THR A 667 -5.14 -20.10 -24.10
C THR A 667 -3.66 -19.75 -24.19
N ASN A 668 -2.83 -20.71 -24.56
CA ASN A 668 -1.39 -20.47 -24.69
C ASN A 668 -1.09 -19.49 -25.84
N GLU A 669 -1.90 -19.45 -26.90
CA GLU A 669 -1.75 -18.45 -27.96
C GLU A 669 -1.97 -17.03 -27.44
N VAL A 670 -3.03 -16.79 -26.66
CA VAL A 670 -3.31 -15.46 -26.11
C VAL A 670 -2.25 -15.06 -25.09
N VAL A 671 -1.75 -16.01 -24.28
CA VAL A 671 -0.62 -15.75 -23.38
C VAL A 671 0.61 -15.32 -24.18
N ASN A 672 0.99 -16.05 -25.23
CA ASN A 672 2.13 -15.68 -26.06
C ASN A 672 1.96 -14.29 -26.69
N GLU A 673 0.75 -13.95 -27.17
CA GLU A 673 0.45 -12.62 -27.71
C GLU A 673 0.65 -11.52 -26.65
N ILE A 674 0.16 -11.73 -25.42
CA ILE A 674 0.35 -10.77 -24.31
C ILE A 674 1.84 -10.60 -24.00
N ILE A 675 2.62 -11.69 -23.96
CA ILE A 675 4.06 -11.63 -23.68
C ILE A 675 4.81 -10.94 -24.81
N GLU A 676 4.47 -11.22 -26.06
CA GLU A 676 5.04 -10.54 -27.21
C GLU A 676 4.76 -9.04 -27.11
N ILE A 677 3.52 -8.61 -26.87
CA ILE A 677 3.18 -7.20 -26.69
C ILE A 677 4.00 -6.57 -25.55
N LEU A 678 4.09 -7.23 -24.40
CA LEU A 678 4.83 -6.73 -23.22
C LEU A 678 6.33 -6.61 -23.49
N VAL A 679 6.93 -7.62 -24.12
CA VAL A 679 8.37 -7.64 -24.43
C VAL A 679 8.68 -6.65 -25.55
N GLN A 680 7.89 -6.60 -26.61
CA GLN A 680 8.05 -5.63 -27.69
C GLN A 680 7.91 -4.20 -27.18
N ASN A 681 6.99 -3.91 -26.26
CA ASN A 681 6.90 -2.60 -25.61
C ASN A 681 8.17 -2.22 -24.82
N LYS A 682 8.94 -3.20 -24.32
CA LYS A 682 10.21 -2.95 -23.62
C LYS A 682 11.43 -2.93 -24.53
N LEU A 683 11.38 -3.65 -25.66
CA LEU A 683 12.52 -3.78 -26.57
C LEU A 683 12.46 -2.81 -27.76
N ASN A 684 11.27 -2.45 -28.24
CA ASN A 684 11.13 -1.55 -29.37
C ASN A 684 11.22 -0.09 -28.91
N ASN A 685 12.29 0.56 -29.35
CA ASN A 685 12.48 2.01 -29.34
C ASN A 685 11.59 2.71 -30.37
N GLN A 686 10.30 2.35 -30.43
CA GLN A 686 9.41 3.12 -31.27
C GLN A 686 9.05 4.38 -30.49
N GLU A 687 9.68 5.49 -30.86
CA GLU A 687 9.02 6.78 -30.81
C GLU A 687 7.59 6.53 -31.27
N ALA A 688 6.63 6.66 -30.37
CA ALA A 688 5.24 6.72 -30.78
C ALA A 688 5.21 7.83 -31.84
N GLN A 689 5.07 7.45 -33.12
CA GLN A 689 4.91 8.42 -34.21
C GLN A 689 3.71 9.24 -33.80
N LYS A 690 3.96 10.44 -33.27
CA LYS A 690 2.87 11.34 -32.94
C LYS A 690 2.17 11.59 -34.26
N ASN A 691 0.93 11.14 -34.37
CA ASN A 691 0.03 11.46 -35.48
C ASN A 691 0.20 12.93 -35.85
N LEU A 692 0.07 13.27 -37.11
CA LEU A 692 0.15 14.68 -37.52
C LEU A 692 -0.86 15.51 -36.73
N ASP A 693 -0.56 16.78 -36.47
CA ASP A 693 -1.47 17.67 -35.73
C ASP A 693 -2.88 17.69 -36.36
N SER A 694 -2.97 17.57 -37.69
CA SER A 694 -4.24 17.42 -38.42
C SER A 694 -4.99 16.15 -38.04
N GLU A 695 -4.32 15.00 -38.00
CA GLU A 695 -4.93 13.71 -37.63
C GLU A 695 -5.39 13.71 -36.17
N PHE A 696 -4.64 14.35 -35.27
CA PHE A 696 -5.05 14.51 -33.88
C PHE A 696 -6.32 15.35 -33.76
N VAL A 697 -6.37 16.50 -34.44
CA VAL A 697 -7.56 17.36 -34.46
C VAL A 697 -8.75 16.61 -35.05
N ASP A 698 -8.57 15.92 -36.18
CA ASP A 698 -9.62 15.13 -36.81
C ASP A 698 -10.15 14.03 -35.86
N SER A 699 -9.26 13.34 -35.14
CA SER A 699 -9.66 12.31 -34.17
C SER A 699 -10.47 12.89 -32.99
N CYS A 700 -10.17 14.12 -32.57
CA CYS A 700 -10.90 14.81 -31.51
C CYS A 700 -12.28 15.28 -31.98
N LEU A 701 -12.39 15.73 -33.24
CA LEU A 701 -13.63 16.28 -33.80
C LEU A 701 -14.61 15.19 -34.25
N ASN A 702 -14.12 14.12 -34.89
CA ASN A 702 -14.93 13.07 -35.52
C ASN A 702 -15.32 11.91 -34.59
N GLU A 703 -15.09 12.03 -33.28
CA GLU A 703 -15.46 11.04 -32.25
C GLU A 703 -14.94 9.62 -32.52
N SER A 704 -13.90 9.47 -33.33
CA SER A 704 -13.28 8.20 -33.71
C SER A 704 -12.38 7.62 -32.61
N LEU A 705 -12.74 7.82 -31.35
CA LEU A 705 -12.09 7.13 -30.26
C LEU A 705 -12.76 5.78 -30.10
N GLU A 706 -12.03 4.70 -30.44
CA GLU A 706 -12.33 3.36 -29.96
C GLU A 706 -12.17 3.34 -28.43
N LEU A 707 -13.09 3.97 -27.70
CA LEU A 707 -13.14 3.94 -26.25
C LEU A 707 -13.59 2.54 -25.85
N ILE A 708 -12.68 1.56 -25.80
CA ILE A 708 -13.04 0.18 -25.48
C ILE A 708 -13.70 0.15 -24.08
N VAL A 709 -14.96 -0.28 -24.04
CA VAL A 709 -15.62 -0.60 -22.77
C VAL A 709 -14.95 -1.89 -22.31
N ASN A 710 -14.09 -1.78 -21.31
CA ASN A 710 -13.20 -2.88 -20.97
C ASN A 710 -13.90 -3.85 -20.01
N ASP A 711 -14.20 -5.03 -20.54
CA ASP A 711 -14.90 -6.11 -19.86
C ASP A 711 -14.17 -6.58 -18.59
N LEU A 712 -12.83 -6.59 -18.55
CA LEU A 712 -12.09 -7.11 -17.38
C LEU A 712 -12.42 -6.39 -16.06
N ASN A 713 -12.48 -5.05 -16.03
CA ASN A 713 -12.86 -4.33 -14.81
C ASN A 713 -14.30 -4.64 -14.40
N GLN A 714 -15.19 -4.86 -15.38
CA GLN A 714 -16.57 -5.26 -15.11
C GLN A 714 -16.62 -6.71 -14.61
N GLN A 715 -15.82 -7.63 -15.17
CA GLN A 715 -15.65 -9.00 -14.69
C GLN A 715 -15.16 -8.98 -13.23
N ILE A 716 -14.13 -8.19 -12.89
CA ILE A 716 -13.64 -8.03 -11.51
C ILE A 716 -14.76 -7.52 -10.60
N LYS A 717 -15.46 -6.44 -10.96
CA LYS A 717 -16.59 -5.90 -10.18
C LYS A 717 -17.70 -6.93 -10.00
N LYS A 718 -18.04 -7.70 -11.03
CA LYS A 718 -19.08 -8.74 -11.01
C LYS A 718 -18.67 -9.92 -10.12
N ILE A 719 -17.45 -10.40 -10.24
CA ILE A 719 -16.88 -11.47 -9.39
C ILE A 719 -16.85 -11.01 -7.94
N ASN A 720 -16.34 -9.79 -7.68
CA ASN A 720 -16.34 -9.19 -6.35
C ASN A 720 -17.73 -9.11 -5.75
N LYS A 721 -18.71 -8.61 -6.50
CA LYS A 721 -20.10 -8.53 -6.05
C LYS A 721 -20.68 -9.91 -5.74
N LEU A 722 -20.47 -10.88 -6.63
CA LEU A 722 -20.97 -12.26 -6.48
C LEU A 722 -20.36 -12.94 -5.25
N LEU A 723 -19.05 -12.87 -5.08
CA LEU A 723 -18.35 -13.52 -3.96
C LEU A 723 -18.60 -12.79 -2.63
N LYS A 724 -18.70 -11.46 -2.61
CA LYS A 724 -19.14 -10.69 -1.42
C LYS A 724 -20.59 -10.97 -1.05
N MET A 725 -21.48 -11.17 -2.02
CA MET A 725 -22.85 -11.61 -1.74
C MET A 725 -22.86 -13.00 -1.13
N LYS A 726 -22.05 -13.94 -1.62
CA LYS A 726 -21.90 -15.26 -0.98
C LYS A 726 -21.41 -15.14 0.46
N GLN A 727 -20.40 -14.29 0.74
CA GLN A 727 -19.95 -14.00 2.12
C GLN A 727 -21.10 -13.49 3.00
N LYS A 728 -21.90 -12.54 2.51
CA LYS A 728 -23.03 -11.96 3.26
C LYS A 728 -24.19 -12.93 3.46
N VAL A 729 -24.54 -13.73 2.45
CA VAL A 729 -25.61 -14.73 2.55
C VAL A 729 -25.23 -15.77 3.60
N THR A 730 -23.99 -16.28 3.57
CA THR A 730 -23.47 -17.15 4.63
C THR A 730 -23.54 -16.46 6.00
N LEU A 731 -23.10 -15.20 6.13
CA LEU A 731 -23.21 -14.43 7.40
C LEU A 731 -24.64 -14.33 7.93
N LEU A 732 -25.64 -14.26 7.06
CA LEU A 732 -27.05 -14.14 7.43
C LEU A 732 -27.75 -15.50 7.61
N SER A 733 -27.24 -16.57 7.00
CA SER A 733 -27.84 -17.91 7.01
C SER A 733 -27.15 -18.90 7.95
N ASP A 734 -25.95 -18.61 8.44
CA ASP A 734 -25.16 -19.56 9.21
C ASP A 734 -24.84 -19.06 10.63
N GLU A 735 -25.53 -19.65 11.60
CA GLU A 735 -24.94 -20.03 12.91
C GLU A 735 -23.63 -20.86 12.71
N ASN A 736 -23.37 -21.37 11.50
CA ASN A 736 -22.21 -22.19 11.15
C ASN A 736 -20.92 -21.44 10.78
N ASN A 737 -20.88 -20.11 10.66
CA ASN A 737 -19.60 -19.40 10.38
C ASN A 737 -18.59 -19.57 11.51
N TYR A 738 -19.07 -19.76 12.74
CA TYR A 738 -18.27 -20.07 13.92
C TYR A 738 -17.85 -21.56 14.00
N LYS A 739 -18.41 -22.43 13.15
CA LYS A 739 -18.09 -23.88 13.09
C LYS A 739 -16.94 -24.22 12.15
N PHE A 740 -16.34 -23.23 11.48
CA PHE A 740 -15.35 -23.49 10.42
C PHE A 740 -14.06 -24.15 10.92
N PHE A 741 -13.76 -24.01 12.21
CA PHE A 741 -12.59 -24.63 12.83
C PHE A 741 -12.92 -25.90 13.65
N SER A 742 -14.20 -26.21 13.90
CA SER A 742 -14.59 -27.20 14.92
C SER A 742 -15.00 -28.58 14.40
N LYS A 743 -15.04 -28.84 13.09
CA LYS A 743 -15.67 -30.09 12.60
C LYS A 743 -14.76 -31.31 12.38
N GLU A 744 -13.45 -31.14 12.24
CA GLU A 744 -12.58 -32.25 11.76
C GLU A 744 -11.57 -32.83 12.75
N LEU A 745 -11.77 -32.68 14.07
CA LEU A 745 -10.79 -33.20 15.05
C LEU A 745 -11.33 -34.00 16.24
N PHE A 746 -12.63 -34.30 16.30
CA PHE A 746 -13.23 -34.88 17.51
C PHE A 746 -13.56 -36.38 17.37
N SER A 747 -12.52 -37.22 17.46
CA SER A 747 -12.74 -38.58 17.95
C SER A 747 -12.95 -38.52 19.47
N LYS A 748 -14.11 -38.98 19.96
CA LYS A 748 -14.35 -39.15 21.40
C LYS A 748 -13.37 -40.21 21.91
N ASN A 749 -12.35 -39.83 22.66
CA ASN A 749 -11.42 -40.77 23.30
C ASN A 749 -11.14 -40.40 24.77
N THR A 750 -11.36 -41.38 25.64
CA THR A 750 -10.72 -41.70 26.95
C THR A 750 -10.41 -40.62 28.03
N PHE A 751 -10.42 -39.31 27.77
CA PHE A 751 -9.94 -38.28 28.70
C PHE A 751 -10.96 -37.82 29.76
N ALA A 752 -12.26 -37.76 29.44
CA ALA A 752 -13.31 -37.42 30.42
C ALA A 752 -13.36 -38.38 31.64
N LEU A 753 -12.81 -39.59 31.49
CA LEU A 753 -12.65 -40.58 32.56
C LEU A 753 -11.52 -40.24 33.55
N GLN A 754 -10.52 -39.43 33.19
CA GLN A 754 -9.41 -39.04 34.09
C GLN A 754 -9.83 -37.93 35.07
N ILE A 755 -10.64 -36.96 34.65
CA ILE A 755 -11.11 -35.88 35.53
C ILE A 755 -11.94 -36.42 36.69
N LYS A 756 -12.77 -37.45 36.43
CA LYS A 756 -13.57 -38.12 37.45
C LYS A 756 -12.72 -38.89 38.49
N LYS A 757 -11.43 -39.14 38.23
CA LYS A 757 -10.51 -39.84 39.15
C LYS A 757 -9.80 -38.91 40.14
N HIS A 758 -9.67 -37.63 39.85
CA HIS A 758 -8.93 -36.68 40.68
C HIS A 758 -9.83 -35.96 41.69
N LYS A 759 -9.37 -35.81 42.94
CA LYS A 759 -10.20 -35.25 44.03
C LYS A 759 -10.33 -33.72 43.98
N ASN A 760 -9.40 -33.00 43.35
CA ASN A 760 -9.40 -31.53 43.25
C ASN A 760 -8.56 -31.04 42.04
N ALA A 761 -8.68 -29.75 41.68
CA ALA A 761 -8.03 -29.16 40.50
C ALA A 761 -6.49 -29.24 40.57
N LYS A 762 -5.94 -29.20 41.79
CA LYS A 762 -4.51 -29.34 42.05
C LYS A 762 -3.98 -30.71 41.65
N GLU A 763 -4.68 -31.78 42.06
CA GLU A 763 -4.28 -33.15 41.74
C GLU A 763 -4.34 -33.42 40.23
N PHE A 764 -5.31 -32.85 39.52
CA PHE A 764 -5.38 -32.97 38.06
C PHE A 764 -4.23 -32.24 37.38
N LEU A 765 -4.02 -30.95 37.67
CA LEU A 765 -3.01 -30.15 36.96
C LEU A 765 -1.59 -30.70 37.18
N LEU A 766 -1.30 -31.29 38.35
CA LEU A 766 -0.03 -31.98 38.62
C LEU A 766 0.16 -33.24 37.75
N ASN A 767 -0.91 -33.98 37.47
CA ASN A 767 -0.87 -35.23 36.72
C ASN A 767 -1.19 -35.07 35.23
N TRP A 768 -1.58 -33.87 34.79
CA TRP A 768 -2.03 -33.64 33.43
C TRP A 768 -0.87 -33.68 32.43
N ASP A 769 -1.11 -34.35 31.30
CA ASP A 769 -0.19 -34.47 30.19
C ASP A 769 -0.24 -33.22 29.30
N LEU A 770 0.85 -32.47 29.30
CA LEU A 770 1.00 -31.24 28.51
C LEU A 770 1.35 -31.54 27.05
N LYS A 771 1.60 -32.80 26.65
CA LYS A 771 1.93 -33.12 25.26
C LYS A 771 0.77 -32.89 24.29
N ASN A 772 -0.49 -32.85 24.75
CA ASN A 772 -1.69 -32.67 23.91
C ASN A 772 -2.78 -31.83 24.61
N PHE A 773 -2.39 -30.71 25.25
CA PHE A 773 -3.36 -29.87 25.96
C PHE A 773 -4.29 -29.11 25.00
N LYS A 774 -5.50 -28.84 25.49
CA LYS A 774 -6.46 -27.93 24.87
C LYS A 774 -6.87 -26.83 25.86
N ILE A 775 -6.91 -25.59 25.41
CA ILE A 775 -7.29 -24.41 26.21
C ILE A 775 -8.41 -23.67 25.50
N VAL A 776 -9.34 -23.11 26.28
CA VAL A 776 -10.34 -22.15 25.81
C VAL A 776 -10.21 -20.89 26.64
N PHE A 777 -10.05 -19.73 26.03
CA PHE A 777 -10.27 -18.46 26.73
C PHE A 777 -11.74 -18.08 26.60
N LEU A 778 -12.32 -17.55 27.67
CA LEU A 778 -13.76 -17.31 27.79
C LEU A 778 -14.02 -15.97 28.48
N ASP A 779 -15.00 -15.24 27.96
CA ASP A 779 -15.59 -14.06 28.60
C ASP A 779 -17.10 -13.97 28.28
N PHE A 780 -17.88 -13.45 29.23
CA PHE A 780 -19.29 -13.11 29.05
C PHE A 780 -19.52 -11.60 29.20
N GLU A 781 -20.31 -11.03 28.29
CA GLU A 781 -20.93 -9.72 28.53
C GLU A 781 -22.34 -9.89 29.12
N THR A 782 -22.74 -8.98 30.01
CA THR A 782 -24.05 -9.01 30.69
C THR A 782 -24.68 -7.62 30.79
N TRP A 783 -26.02 -7.52 30.79
CA TRP A 783 -26.74 -6.25 30.99
C TRP A 783 -26.63 -5.67 32.43
N ASN A 784 -26.01 -6.37 33.38
CA ASN A 784 -25.87 -6.02 34.81
C ASN A 784 -27.14 -6.01 35.70
N PHE A 785 -26.92 -6.31 37.00
CA PHE A 785 -27.82 -6.64 38.13
C PHE A 785 -28.48 -8.04 38.19
N GLN A 786 -28.59 -8.78 37.08
CA GLN A 786 -29.22 -10.12 37.08
C GLN A 786 -28.33 -11.26 36.58
N ASP A 787 -27.04 -11.02 36.30
CA ASP A 787 -26.12 -12.00 35.69
C ASP A 787 -26.71 -12.63 34.41
N THR A 788 -27.45 -11.85 33.63
CA THR A 788 -28.08 -12.31 32.38
C THR A 788 -27.10 -12.06 31.24
N PRO A 789 -26.54 -13.12 30.63
CA PRO A 789 -25.55 -12.99 29.57
C PRO A 789 -26.22 -12.58 28.26
N VAL A 790 -25.49 -11.76 27.50
CA VAL A 790 -25.95 -11.15 26.25
C VAL A 790 -24.99 -11.40 25.09
N GLU A 791 -23.76 -11.76 25.42
CA GLU A 791 -22.72 -12.17 24.50
C GLU A 791 -21.86 -13.19 25.25
N ILE A 792 -21.38 -14.22 24.54
CA ILE A 792 -20.33 -15.11 25.00
C ILE A 792 -19.26 -15.20 23.93
N ALA A 793 -18.01 -14.96 24.32
CA ALA A 793 -16.88 -15.17 23.46
C ALA A 793 -16.01 -16.33 23.96
N LEU A 794 -15.50 -17.12 23.02
CA LEU A 794 -14.62 -18.26 23.28
C LEU A 794 -13.53 -18.28 22.21
N ILE A 795 -12.27 -18.46 22.56
CA ILE A 795 -11.21 -18.83 21.60
C ILE A 795 -10.52 -20.08 22.11
N SER A 796 -10.35 -21.06 21.24
CA SER A 796 -9.87 -22.41 21.60
C SER A 796 -8.58 -22.74 20.88
N PHE A 797 -7.64 -23.32 21.62
CA PHE A 797 -6.31 -23.68 21.15
C PHE A 797 -6.02 -25.13 21.47
N MET A 798 -5.34 -25.81 20.54
CA MET A 798 -4.62 -27.05 20.80
C MET A 798 -3.13 -26.71 20.73
N LYS A 799 -2.40 -26.90 21.83
CA LYS A 799 -1.04 -26.36 21.98
C LYS A 799 -1.02 -24.84 21.74
N ASN A 800 -0.25 -24.36 20.75
CA ASN A 800 -0.19 -22.97 20.32
C ASN A 800 -0.93 -22.72 18.99
N THR A 801 -1.84 -23.63 18.59
CA THR A 801 -2.58 -23.51 17.33
C THR A 801 -4.04 -23.22 17.63
N LEU A 802 -4.55 -22.11 17.09
CA LEU A 802 -5.98 -21.80 17.12
C LEU A 802 -6.76 -22.91 16.41
N ILE A 803 -7.68 -23.55 17.13
CA ILE A 803 -8.57 -24.61 16.64
C ILE A 803 -10.04 -24.17 16.62
N GLY A 804 -10.33 -22.91 16.92
CA GLY A 804 -11.64 -22.32 16.70
C GLY A 804 -12.01 -21.25 17.70
N TRP A 805 -13.07 -20.51 17.42
CA TRP A 805 -13.57 -19.46 18.27
C TRP A 805 -15.08 -19.23 18.05
N TYR A 806 -15.72 -18.61 19.04
CA TYR A 806 -17.14 -18.25 19.06
C TYR A 806 -17.27 -16.81 19.54
N ASP A 807 -18.15 -16.04 18.91
CA ASP A 807 -18.62 -14.72 19.36
C ASP A 807 -20.14 -14.69 19.18
N LEU A 808 -20.86 -15.09 20.21
CA LEU A 808 -22.27 -15.42 20.12
C LEU A 808 -23.08 -14.46 20.98
N TYR A 809 -23.90 -13.63 20.34
CA TYR A 809 -24.94 -12.87 21.01
C TYR A 809 -26.00 -13.83 21.56
N ILE A 810 -26.55 -13.52 22.72
CA ILE A 810 -27.54 -14.33 23.43
C ILE A 810 -28.80 -13.48 23.59
N ASN A 811 -29.93 -13.97 23.05
CA ASN A 811 -31.22 -13.36 23.34
C ASN A 811 -31.64 -13.74 24.77
N PRO A 812 -31.86 -12.77 25.68
CA PRO A 812 -32.29 -13.07 27.03
C PRO A 812 -33.81 -13.23 27.08
N ASP A 813 -34.34 -14.45 27.26
CA ASP A 813 -35.78 -14.78 27.33
C ASP A 813 -36.62 -13.80 28.19
N GLY A 814 -37.05 -12.68 27.63
CA GLY A 814 -37.96 -11.70 28.24
C GLY A 814 -37.40 -10.82 29.37
N GLY A 815 -36.08 -10.63 29.49
CA GLY A 815 -35.54 -9.66 30.44
C GLY A 815 -35.80 -8.21 30.01
N THR A 816 -36.51 -7.40 30.82
CA THR A 816 -36.66 -5.96 30.53
C THR A 816 -35.33 -5.23 30.70
N ILE A 817 -34.87 -4.58 29.63
CA ILE A 817 -33.65 -3.76 29.60
C ILE A 817 -33.89 -2.46 30.38
N ASN A 818 -33.09 -2.19 31.41
CA ASN A 818 -33.01 -0.87 32.05
C ASN A 818 -32.11 0.06 31.20
N LEU A 819 -32.52 1.31 30.97
CA LEU A 819 -31.72 2.32 30.25
C LEU A 819 -30.31 2.55 30.86
N GLN A 820 -30.11 2.34 32.16
CA GLN A 820 -28.77 2.41 32.77
C GLN A 820 -27.89 1.20 32.43
N SER A 821 -28.47 0.01 32.31
CA SER A 821 -27.82 -1.23 31.86
C SER A 821 -27.32 -1.12 30.42
N LYS A 822 -28.03 -0.35 29.59
CA LYS A 822 -27.71 -0.09 28.17
C LYS A 822 -26.40 0.66 27.96
N LEU A 823 -26.03 1.55 28.87
CA LEU A 823 -24.80 2.36 28.77
C LEU A 823 -23.55 1.60 29.19
N ILE A 824 -23.69 0.47 29.88
CA ILE A 824 -22.57 -0.28 30.48
C ILE A 824 -22.10 -1.44 29.61
N ALA A 825 -23.03 -2.16 28.94
CA ALA A 825 -22.69 -3.38 28.21
C ALA A 825 -22.10 -3.15 26.80
N ASN A 826 -22.26 -1.98 26.19
CA ASN A 826 -21.75 -1.65 24.84
C ASN A 826 -22.04 -2.71 23.73
N VAL A 827 -23.12 -3.47 23.87
CA VAL A 827 -23.54 -4.54 22.95
C VAL A 827 -24.61 -4.03 21.97
N ASP A 828 -24.54 -4.43 20.70
CA ASP A 828 -25.52 -4.04 19.67
C ASP A 828 -26.91 -4.65 19.94
N GLU A 829 -27.90 -3.78 20.17
CA GLU A 829 -29.26 -4.16 20.56
C GLU A 829 -30.00 -4.95 19.47
N GLU A 830 -29.76 -4.64 18.19
CA GLU A 830 -30.38 -5.40 17.11
C GLU A 830 -29.81 -6.81 17.03
N LYS A 831 -28.50 -6.96 17.25
CA LYS A 831 -27.86 -8.28 17.29
C LYS A 831 -28.38 -9.13 18.45
N VAL A 832 -28.50 -8.56 19.65
CA VAL A 832 -29.04 -9.27 20.84
C VAL A 832 -30.50 -9.68 20.63
N LYS A 833 -31.34 -8.81 20.05
CA LYS A 833 -32.76 -9.14 19.78
C LYS A 833 -32.93 -10.25 18.74
N ASN A 834 -32.07 -10.26 17.73
CA ASN A 834 -32.11 -11.23 16.64
C ASN A 834 -31.35 -12.53 16.95
N ALA A 835 -30.65 -12.59 18.08
CA ALA A 835 -29.86 -13.76 18.48
C ALA A 835 -30.72 -14.95 18.93
N SER A 836 -30.10 -16.13 18.94
CA SER A 836 -30.68 -17.36 19.47
C SER A 836 -30.72 -17.36 21.00
N PHE A 837 -31.68 -18.12 21.55
CA PHE A 837 -31.73 -18.38 22.99
C PHE A 837 -30.58 -19.30 23.42
N PHE A 838 -30.15 -19.17 24.68
CA PHE A 838 -28.98 -19.89 25.18
C PHE A 838 -29.00 -21.42 25.00
N PRO A 839 -30.13 -22.16 25.03
CA PRO A 839 -30.13 -23.59 24.76
C PRO A 839 -29.62 -23.98 23.37
N GLU A 840 -29.89 -23.17 22.34
CA GLU A 840 -29.37 -23.41 20.99
C GLU A 840 -27.87 -23.12 20.95
N ILE A 841 -27.43 -21.99 21.50
CA ILE A 841 -26.02 -21.63 21.66
C ILE A 841 -25.26 -22.73 22.42
N TRP A 842 -25.84 -23.29 23.48
CA TRP A 842 -25.24 -24.34 24.28
C TRP A 842 -25.06 -25.65 23.52
N LYS A 843 -25.96 -25.99 22.58
CA LYS A 843 -25.76 -27.17 21.71
C LYS A 843 -24.48 -27.02 20.88
N GLU A 844 -24.12 -25.79 20.51
CA GLU A 844 -22.94 -25.50 19.73
C GLU A 844 -21.67 -25.56 20.55
N ILE A 845 -21.65 -24.94 21.74
CA ILE A 845 -20.39 -24.75 22.50
C ILE A 845 -20.14 -25.81 23.57
N ASN A 846 -21.12 -26.66 23.94
CA ASN A 846 -20.98 -27.59 25.07
C ASN A 846 -19.81 -28.58 24.96
N HIS A 847 -19.35 -28.89 23.74
CA HIS A 847 -18.24 -29.80 23.49
C HIS A 847 -16.92 -29.24 24.04
N LEU A 848 -16.80 -27.92 24.22
CA LEU A 848 -15.66 -27.26 24.86
C LEU A 848 -15.68 -27.41 26.39
N PHE A 849 -16.84 -27.75 26.97
CA PHE A 849 -17.05 -27.88 28.42
C PHE A 849 -17.14 -29.35 28.87
N ASN A 850 -16.46 -30.24 28.15
CA ASN A 850 -16.42 -31.68 28.41
C ASN A 850 -15.25 -32.12 29.31
N GLY A 851 -14.40 -31.17 29.74
CA GLY A 851 -13.23 -31.43 30.57
C GLY A 851 -11.93 -31.73 29.82
N GLU A 852 -11.96 -31.95 28.51
CA GLU A 852 -10.72 -32.03 27.71
C GLU A 852 -10.00 -30.68 27.60
N TYR A 853 -10.74 -29.59 27.82
CA TYR A 853 -10.25 -28.23 27.76
C TYR A 853 -10.07 -27.63 29.15
N ILE A 854 -8.99 -26.85 29.33
CA ILE A 854 -8.96 -25.87 30.40
C ILE A 854 -9.61 -24.58 29.92
N ILE A 855 -10.56 -24.08 30.70
CA ILE A 855 -11.16 -22.77 30.49
C ILE A 855 -10.31 -21.72 31.22
N VAL A 856 -9.93 -20.65 30.54
CA VAL A 856 -9.12 -19.55 31.05
C VAL A 856 -9.93 -18.28 30.91
N GLY A 857 -9.96 -17.44 31.93
CA GLY A 857 -10.63 -16.14 31.83
C GLY A 857 -10.09 -15.17 32.88
N HIS A 858 -10.43 -13.90 32.72
CA HIS A 858 -9.99 -12.85 33.63
C HIS A 858 -11.05 -12.62 34.70
N ASN A 859 -10.76 -12.90 35.97
CA ASN A 859 -11.75 -12.90 37.06
C ASN A 859 -12.87 -13.96 36.89
N ILE A 860 -12.60 -15.00 36.09
CA ILE A 860 -13.55 -16.05 35.70
C ILE A 860 -14.15 -16.82 36.88
N LEU A 861 -13.41 -16.94 37.98
CA LEU A 861 -13.88 -17.66 39.17
C LEU A 861 -14.89 -16.86 39.99
N SER A 862 -14.90 -15.53 39.86
CA SER A 862 -15.83 -14.66 40.57
C SER A 862 -17.06 -14.30 39.72
N PHE A 863 -16.89 -14.18 38.40
CA PHE A 863 -17.92 -13.65 37.50
C PHE A 863 -18.46 -14.71 36.52
N ASP A 864 -17.72 -15.07 35.49
CA ASP A 864 -18.20 -15.93 34.38
C ASP A 864 -18.68 -17.30 34.84
N SER A 865 -17.99 -17.90 35.82
CA SER A 865 -18.41 -19.18 36.38
C SER A 865 -19.80 -19.13 37.02
N HIS A 866 -20.18 -17.96 37.57
CA HIS A 866 -21.48 -17.73 38.19
C HIS A 866 -22.55 -17.44 37.12
N VAL A 867 -22.22 -16.65 36.09
CA VAL A 867 -23.08 -16.42 34.92
C VAL A 867 -23.42 -17.76 34.24
N LEU A 868 -22.41 -18.56 33.90
CA LEU A 868 -22.59 -19.87 33.29
C LEU A 868 -23.45 -20.79 34.16
N ARG A 869 -23.23 -20.79 35.49
CA ARG A 869 -24.00 -21.65 36.42
C ARG A 869 -25.47 -21.27 36.47
N LYS A 870 -25.76 -19.98 36.54
CA LYS A 870 -27.14 -19.46 36.56
C LYS A 870 -27.87 -19.79 35.28
N ILE A 871 -27.24 -19.58 34.13
CA ILE A 871 -27.91 -19.82 32.85
C ILE A 871 -28.11 -21.32 32.56
N LEU A 872 -27.14 -22.18 32.88
CA LEU A 872 -27.33 -23.64 32.78
C LEU A 872 -28.46 -24.12 33.70
N ALA A 873 -28.54 -23.60 34.94
CA ALA A 873 -29.63 -23.92 35.86
C ALA A 873 -31.00 -23.43 35.36
N ARG A 874 -31.06 -22.22 34.79
CA ARG A 874 -32.29 -21.62 34.24
C ARG A 874 -32.93 -22.51 33.16
N TYR A 875 -32.11 -23.10 32.30
CA TYR A 875 -32.56 -23.95 31.19
C TYR A 875 -32.46 -25.45 31.48
N ASN A 876 -32.12 -25.85 32.71
CA ASN A 876 -31.91 -27.25 33.11
C ASN A 876 -30.91 -28.01 32.21
N LEU A 877 -29.86 -27.30 31.77
CA LEU A 877 -28.77 -27.83 30.95
C LEU A 877 -27.68 -28.43 31.83
N LYS A 878 -27.05 -29.52 31.35
CA LYS A 878 -25.98 -30.22 32.07
C LYS A 878 -24.63 -29.99 31.39
N THR A 879 -23.57 -29.99 32.18
CA THR A 879 -22.17 -29.95 31.72
C THR A 879 -21.33 -30.94 32.51
N GLU A 880 -20.23 -31.40 31.93
CA GLU A 880 -19.25 -32.20 32.66
C GLU A 880 -18.35 -31.32 33.55
N ASN A 881 -17.50 -31.94 34.37
CA ASN A 881 -16.54 -31.22 35.18
C ASN A 881 -15.36 -30.80 34.30
N PHE A 882 -15.00 -29.52 34.35
CA PHE A 882 -13.82 -28.97 33.68
C PHE A 882 -13.06 -28.02 34.61
N ILE A 883 -11.81 -27.73 34.26
CA ILE A 883 -10.94 -26.82 35.02
C ILE A 883 -11.06 -25.40 34.49
N MET A 884 -11.07 -24.46 35.43
CA MET A 884 -11.01 -23.03 35.16
C MET A 884 -9.74 -22.44 35.76
N ILE A 885 -9.05 -21.60 35.00
CA ILE A 885 -7.91 -20.79 35.45
C ILE A 885 -8.28 -19.30 35.39
N ASP A 886 -8.10 -18.62 36.50
CA ASP A 886 -8.34 -17.19 36.67
C ASP A 886 -7.05 -16.39 36.54
N THR A 887 -6.92 -15.67 35.44
CA THR A 887 -5.72 -14.88 35.18
C THR A 887 -5.61 -13.66 36.11
N TRP A 888 -6.71 -13.10 36.61
CA TRP A 888 -6.64 -11.97 37.54
C TRP A 888 -5.96 -12.40 38.84
N HIS A 889 -6.36 -13.55 39.39
CA HIS A 889 -5.72 -14.13 40.56
C HIS A 889 -4.26 -14.52 40.30
N LEU A 890 -3.95 -15.03 39.10
CA LEU A 890 -2.59 -15.38 38.68
C LEU A 890 -1.68 -14.14 38.57
N PHE A 891 -2.11 -13.09 37.88
CA PHE A 891 -1.33 -11.86 37.71
C PHE A 891 -1.18 -11.10 39.03
N LYS A 892 -2.20 -11.11 39.89
CA LYS A 892 -2.10 -10.59 41.26
C LYS A 892 -1.02 -11.31 42.08
N TYR A 893 -0.91 -12.63 41.93
CA TYR A 893 0.15 -13.42 42.56
C TYR A 893 1.53 -13.08 41.98
N LEU A 894 1.65 -13.00 40.65
CA LEU A 894 2.88 -12.67 39.93
C LEU A 894 3.42 -11.27 40.26
N ASN A 895 2.54 -10.27 40.31
CA ASN A 895 2.92 -8.86 40.45
C ASN A 895 3.14 -8.45 41.92
N LYS A 896 2.82 -9.32 42.90
CA LYS A 896 2.91 -9.05 44.36
C LYS A 896 2.22 -7.75 44.82
N ASN A 897 1.26 -7.23 44.04
CA ASN A 897 0.59 -5.95 44.30
C ASN A 897 -0.92 -6.09 44.00
N PRO A 898 -1.83 -5.65 44.90
CA PRO A 898 -3.28 -5.74 44.67
C PRO A 898 -3.84 -4.75 43.65
N LYS A 899 -3.11 -3.68 43.28
CA LYS A 899 -3.52 -2.69 42.26
C LYS A 899 -2.79 -2.94 40.94
N GLY A 900 -3.41 -2.66 39.79
CA GLY A 900 -2.75 -2.79 38.49
C GLY A 900 -2.92 -4.15 37.79
N ASN A 901 -3.94 -4.94 38.13
CA ASN A 901 -4.17 -6.29 37.57
C ASN A 901 -5.48 -6.40 36.78
N SER A 902 -6.18 -5.30 36.53
CA SER A 902 -7.30 -5.35 35.58
C SER A 902 -6.77 -5.70 34.19
N GLN A 903 -7.63 -6.28 33.35
CA GLN A 903 -7.25 -6.64 31.99
C GLN A 903 -6.76 -5.43 31.19
N GLU A 904 -7.42 -4.28 31.35
CA GLU A 904 -7.03 -3.02 30.71
C GLU A 904 -5.61 -2.58 31.11
N GLU A 905 -5.30 -2.60 32.41
CA GLU A 905 -3.98 -2.25 32.90
C GLU A 905 -2.90 -3.23 32.42
N LEU A 906 -3.23 -4.53 32.32
CA LEU A 906 -2.32 -5.54 31.79
C LEU A 906 -2.10 -5.36 30.28
N ALA A 907 -3.15 -5.12 29.50
CA ALA A 907 -3.03 -4.86 28.07
C ALA A 907 -2.14 -3.64 27.81
N ASN A 908 -2.37 -2.54 28.54
CA ASN A 908 -1.53 -1.35 28.49
C ASN A 908 -0.07 -1.64 28.86
N LYS A 909 0.16 -2.45 29.91
CA LYS A 909 1.50 -2.87 30.33
C LYS A 909 2.25 -3.65 29.25
N TYR A 910 1.55 -4.49 28.50
CA TYR A 910 2.11 -5.30 27.42
C TYR A 910 2.01 -4.65 26.02
N LYS A 911 1.54 -3.40 25.94
CA LYS A 911 1.32 -2.66 24.67
C LYS A 911 0.42 -3.41 23.68
N ILE A 912 -0.56 -4.12 24.22
CA ILE A 912 -1.60 -4.83 23.45
C ILE A 912 -2.71 -3.84 23.14
N LYS A 913 -3.17 -3.82 21.88
CA LYS A 913 -4.27 -2.95 21.47
C LYS A 913 -5.55 -3.50 22.09
N TYR A 914 -6.10 -2.77 23.05
CA TYR A 914 -7.27 -3.20 23.80
C TYR A 914 -8.36 -2.15 23.69
N ASN A 915 -9.47 -2.53 23.07
CA ASN A 915 -10.69 -1.74 23.08
C ASN A 915 -11.67 -2.50 23.98
N ALA A 916 -11.76 -2.07 25.24
CA ALA A 916 -12.64 -2.69 26.22
C ALA A 916 -14.11 -2.62 25.76
N HIS A 917 -14.95 -3.50 26.34
CA HIS A 917 -16.43 -3.51 26.18
C HIS A 917 -16.97 -4.29 24.97
N ASN A 918 -16.35 -5.42 24.62
CA ASN A 918 -16.92 -6.49 23.80
C ASN A 918 -16.25 -7.82 24.18
N ALA A 919 -17.04 -8.89 24.33
CA ALA A 919 -16.55 -10.18 24.84
C ALA A 919 -15.40 -10.76 23.99
N LEU A 920 -15.48 -10.66 22.65
CA LEU A 920 -14.46 -11.19 21.75
C LEU A 920 -13.15 -10.41 21.87
N ALA A 921 -13.23 -9.08 21.93
CA ALA A 921 -12.05 -8.23 22.13
C ALA A 921 -11.38 -8.52 23.48
N ASP A 922 -12.17 -8.80 24.52
CA ASP A 922 -11.68 -9.17 25.85
C ASP A 922 -10.97 -10.52 25.85
N VAL A 923 -11.56 -11.52 25.20
CA VAL A 923 -10.96 -12.85 25.07
C VAL A 923 -9.65 -12.81 24.24
N HIS A 924 -9.60 -12.04 23.16
CA HIS A 924 -8.37 -11.83 22.38
C HIS A 924 -7.27 -11.16 23.18
N ALA A 925 -7.58 -10.04 23.83
CA ALA A 925 -6.60 -9.32 24.63
C ALA A 925 -6.06 -10.19 25.76
N LEU A 926 -6.90 -11.02 26.38
CA LEU A 926 -6.47 -11.95 27.41
C LEU A 926 -5.48 -12.99 26.90
N TYR A 927 -5.74 -13.58 25.72
CA TYR A 927 -4.79 -14.49 25.07
C TYR A 927 -3.46 -13.79 24.78
N GLU A 928 -3.49 -12.60 24.20
CA GLU A 928 -2.27 -11.85 23.90
C GLU A 928 -1.49 -11.49 25.17
N ILE A 929 -2.17 -11.16 26.28
CA ILE A 929 -1.53 -10.90 27.57
C ILE A 929 -0.80 -12.15 28.08
N VAL A 930 -1.43 -13.31 27.96
CA VAL A 930 -0.82 -14.60 28.35
C VAL A 930 0.40 -14.90 27.48
N ILE A 931 0.29 -14.77 26.15
CA ILE A 931 1.43 -14.99 25.24
C ILE A 931 2.56 -13.98 25.50
N ALA A 932 2.25 -12.70 25.67
CA ALA A 932 3.24 -11.67 25.95
C ALA A 932 3.99 -11.93 27.28
N LYS A 933 3.32 -12.50 28.28
CA LYS A 933 3.95 -12.81 29.58
C LYS A 933 4.76 -14.10 29.57
N PHE A 934 4.23 -15.16 28.96
CA PHE A 934 4.76 -16.52 29.11
C PHE A 934 5.46 -17.05 27.85
N GLY A 935 5.35 -16.36 26.72
CA GLY A 935 5.90 -16.74 25.41
C GLY A 935 5.04 -17.77 24.67
N SER A 936 4.47 -18.75 25.39
CA SER A 936 3.61 -19.80 24.81
C SER A 936 2.53 -20.26 25.79
N LEU A 937 1.49 -20.92 25.27
CA LEU A 937 0.45 -21.53 26.12
C LEU A 937 1.00 -22.70 26.94
N GLU A 938 2.02 -23.40 26.42
CA GLU A 938 2.72 -24.47 27.15
C GLU A 938 3.44 -23.92 28.39
N ASN A 939 4.19 -22.83 28.23
CA ASN A 939 4.88 -22.18 29.33
C ASN A 939 3.90 -21.62 30.36
N PHE A 940 2.78 -21.06 29.91
CA PHE A 940 1.71 -20.62 30.78
C PHE A 940 1.17 -21.77 31.64
N LEU A 941 0.85 -22.92 31.04
CA LEU A 941 0.35 -24.08 31.78
C LEU A 941 1.41 -24.72 32.69
N ASN A 942 2.67 -24.79 32.24
CA ASN A 942 3.80 -25.22 33.07
C ASN A 942 3.91 -24.34 34.32
N TYR A 943 3.84 -23.02 34.15
CA TYR A 943 3.88 -22.08 35.25
C TYR A 943 2.72 -22.27 36.23
N VAL A 944 1.50 -22.43 35.71
CA VAL A 944 0.30 -22.71 36.51
C VAL A 944 0.48 -24.02 37.29
N LYS A 945 1.00 -25.07 36.65
CA LYS A 945 1.26 -26.39 37.25
C LYS A 945 2.30 -26.32 38.38
N GLU A 946 3.42 -25.63 38.16
CA GLU A 946 4.48 -25.47 39.17
C GLU A 946 4.02 -24.65 40.38
N ASN A 947 3.16 -23.66 40.17
CA ASN A 947 2.77 -22.69 41.20
C ASN A 947 1.39 -22.95 41.82
N ILE A 948 0.75 -24.08 41.51
CA ILE A 948 -0.59 -24.41 42.00
C ILE A 948 -0.67 -24.55 43.53
N ASN A 949 0.46 -24.86 44.18
CA ASN A 949 0.54 -24.94 45.64
C ASN A 949 0.37 -23.59 46.34
N ASN A 950 0.57 -22.48 45.62
CA ASN A 950 0.66 -21.15 46.19
C ASN A 950 -0.56 -20.27 45.88
N SER A 951 -1.62 -20.77 45.24
CA SER A 951 -2.65 -19.89 44.69
C SER A 951 -4.09 -20.41 44.67
N LYS A 952 -5.02 -19.45 44.65
CA LYS A 952 -6.47 -19.63 44.50
C LYS A 952 -6.94 -19.49 43.04
N PHE A 953 -6.03 -19.54 42.06
CA PHE A 953 -6.33 -19.18 40.66
C PHE A 953 -6.84 -20.34 39.79
N ALA A 954 -6.96 -21.57 40.29
CA ALA A 954 -7.53 -22.68 39.52
C ALA A 954 -8.58 -23.45 40.32
N ARG A 955 -9.73 -23.78 39.72
CA ARG A 955 -10.82 -24.56 40.35
C ARG A 955 -11.55 -25.45 39.34
N TYR A 956 -12.23 -26.47 39.85
CA TYR A 956 -13.25 -27.18 39.07
C TYR A 956 -14.56 -26.42 39.06
N TYR A 957 -15.23 -26.42 37.92
CA TYR A 957 -16.56 -25.83 37.77
C TYR A 957 -17.64 -26.52 38.62
N ASN A 958 -17.43 -27.79 39.03
CA ASN A 958 -18.43 -28.63 39.72
C ASN A 958 -18.03 -29.08 41.14
N GLU A 959 -17.11 -28.37 41.81
CA GLU A 959 -16.96 -28.53 43.26
C GLU A 959 -18.26 -28.08 43.96
N GLN A 960 -19.09 -29.05 44.36
CA GLN A 960 -20.19 -28.84 45.29
C GLN A 960 -19.67 -28.15 46.56
N SER A 961 -19.82 -26.84 46.62
CA SER A 961 -19.65 -26.06 47.84
C SER A 961 -20.86 -25.18 48.06
N ARG A 962 -21.97 -25.82 48.47
CA ARG A 962 -22.76 -25.47 49.66
C ARG A 962 -23.97 -26.42 49.81
N LYS A 963 -23.72 -27.62 50.31
CA LYS A 963 -24.66 -28.21 51.27
C LYS A 963 -24.35 -27.60 52.64
N LYS A 964 -25.32 -26.85 53.19
CA LYS A 964 -25.40 -26.31 54.58
C LYS A 964 -24.36 -25.27 55.00
N LYS A 965 -24.72 -23.98 54.89
CA LYS A 965 -25.24 -23.19 56.02
C LYS A 965 -25.97 -21.95 55.49
#